data_AF-A0A329WP40-F1
#
_entry.id   AF-A0A329WP40-F1
#
_cell.length_a   1.000
_cell.length_b   1.000
_cell.length_c   1.000
_cell.angle_alpha   90.00
_cell.angle_beta   90.00
_cell.angle_gamma   90.00
#
_symmetry.space_group_name_H-M   'P 1'
#
loop_
_entity.id
_entity.type
_entity.pdbx_description
1 polymer ?
#
loop_
_entity_poly.entity_id
_entity_poly.type
_entity_poly.pdbx_seq_one_letter_code
_entity_poly.pdbx_strand_id
1 'polypeptide(L)'
;MSHQDALFPVVKDDIAFDTLLAQAKAVIEQQSGQFWSDMSESDPGITLLEACCYGASDLAYRHSLPLLDLLTPRKEQQTPGDGIFPQEFGPQQMLTCGPITLADYRRALLDLHSDNTVDGYFLFNDVLLVCEPNDQRYTYWYSKKEREYRFTQIANSDSKQLTLRGNYWLYLLPGRETQIDNKLAQEKLNVFLKNNRNLGEWVNRVIWLEPVDLPLKIDIQLDNDVKDIADVFAQIYMTAEQTVLEKPLRYTTQTMKEMGYNNEEIFDGPYLHHGWIPELPPIKDYSGATILNLSHLVNQLLAIKGVQSIIRLELDENKDNKKIISPLLQDNWSWQIAKGYYPRLWGDDPLGLITSPDSPLTLIAKGGVKVVVSREEIKKNIITEPLINIQPELLNWGKHRKVLDYYPVSNKLPACYGLQTNKHTLQQLQLHQFILPFEQILANGCAELALLPKLLAFKQRGNKVYGAQWPFKVNTVSQNVHQEIMPDLIKKLNDDVQIDNDDGIHERNYAKELAILEYLLGYFGTQRAARPLILNRQDFLSTQRGYLAQQPELAYHRNNIRIDKVSALQKRIAARLGLGRKCFSEPPDLADLPFYLIEHRRLLPVKPDEAFNSEQTPDNLEIKNHPDSKNHHLIIIQQSTAGRLLHGQMINLIIKGENGFTLRGQVITEITEKSFYLDTHNSVALEHNLNIVQQAFTDKKLCWQNSPVWLEDMDYQLVYADEIHQKNKEDDELWITSSPQSPFPAMIKEGDEITLKYKITPYEPAKKISADMNSPSDYMLKALVKKFDRIKGKILIKRGKNTKPFPEKENAWRYRWYFSSAEYAYTDRFSFVVSVVINRQLIENNNVDHHGLESWVKTEILAEFPAHVSMIIHWLSPDHFRNFASTYKRWQNNGSALGDEAYHILEVLTLGRLPSELTGIGNMRIATEQQRIEVISESETEWNSKFIESNQLLYVPKVKDNIYHDKDKG
;
A
#
# COMPACT_ATOMS: atom_id res chain seq x y z
N MET A 1 29.32 -19.18 -6.95
CA MET A 1 30.61 -18.48 -6.77
C MET A 1 31.69 -19.51 -6.48
N SER A 2 32.54 -19.79 -7.46
CA SER A 2 33.75 -20.61 -7.32
C SER A 2 34.79 -19.89 -6.46
N HIS A 3 35.72 -20.64 -5.88
CA HIS A 3 36.92 -20.31 -5.07
C HIS A 3 37.80 -19.07 -5.43
N GLN A 4 37.26 -17.98 -6.00
CA GLN A 4 37.97 -16.77 -6.42
C GLN A 4 38.11 -15.71 -5.31
N ASP A 5 37.43 -15.85 -4.17
CA ASP A 5 37.51 -14.91 -3.02
C ASP A 5 38.73 -15.17 -2.11
N ALA A 6 39.90 -15.42 -2.67
CA ALA A 6 41.09 -15.67 -1.88
C ALA A 6 41.92 -14.38 -1.78
N LEU A 7 41.51 -13.47 -0.88
CA LEU A 7 42.32 -12.31 -0.50
C LEU A 7 43.67 -12.75 0.07
N PHE A 8 43.69 -13.87 0.82
CA PHE A 8 44.87 -14.39 1.49
C PHE A 8 46.10 -14.60 0.56
N PRO A 9 46.03 -15.34 -0.56
CA PRO A 9 47.15 -15.45 -1.51
C PRO A 9 47.75 -14.13 -1.99
N VAL A 10 46.95 -13.06 -2.06
CA VAL A 10 47.40 -11.73 -2.53
C VAL A 10 48.18 -11.00 -1.44
N VAL A 11 47.70 -11.06 -0.19
CA VAL A 11 48.26 -10.28 0.93
C VAL A 11 49.20 -11.08 1.83
N LYS A 12 49.41 -12.37 1.55
CA LYS A 12 50.11 -13.32 2.43
C LYS A 12 51.46 -12.79 2.92
N ASP A 13 52.25 -12.24 2.02
CA ASP A 13 53.60 -11.77 2.33
C ASP A 13 53.58 -10.42 3.09
N ASP A 14 52.54 -9.60 2.86
CA ASP A 14 52.37 -8.30 3.54
C ASP A 14 51.91 -8.47 5.00
N ILE A 15 51.08 -9.47 5.27
CA ILE A 15 50.54 -9.75 6.61
C ILE A 15 51.43 -10.70 7.43
N ALA A 16 52.54 -11.17 6.86
CA ALA A 16 53.48 -12.06 7.53
C ALA A 16 54.22 -11.34 8.66
N PHE A 17 54.55 -12.11 9.71
CA PHE A 17 55.24 -11.61 10.89
C PHE A 17 56.54 -10.85 10.57
N ASP A 18 57.40 -11.42 9.73
CA ASP A 18 58.71 -10.83 9.40
C ASP A 18 58.56 -9.44 8.76
N THR A 19 57.59 -9.30 7.85
CA THR A 19 57.28 -8.04 7.18
C THR A 19 56.78 -6.99 8.16
N LEU A 20 55.85 -7.35 9.05
CA LEU A 20 55.30 -6.44 10.06
C LEU A 20 56.36 -6.03 11.09
N LEU A 21 57.22 -6.95 11.51
CA LEU A 21 58.32 -6.66 12.44
C LEU A 21 59.33 -5.70 11.81
N ALA A 22 59.70 -5.92 10.54
CA ALA A 22 60.61 -5.02 9.82
C ALA A 22 60.04 -3.59 9.73
N GLN A 23 58.74 -3.45 9.43
CA GLN A 23 58.06 -2.16 9.43
C GLN A 23 58.09 -1.50 10.82
N ALA A 24 57.80 -2.25 11.87
CA ALA A 24 57.81 -1.72 13.23
C ALA A 24 59.21 -1.27 13.68
N LYS A 25 60.25 -2.06 13.39
CA LYS A 25 61.65 -1.68 13.69
C LYS A 25 62.07 -0.41 12.96
N ALA A 26 61.68 -0.25 11.70
CA ALA A 26 61.95 0.98 10.94
C ALA A 26 61.31 2.23 11.59
N VAL A 27 60.10 2.09 12.13
CA VAL A 27 59.44 3.19 12.88
C VAL A 27 60.21 3.55 14.15
N ILE A 28 60.69 2.55 14.90
CA ILE A 28 61.49 2.78 16.12
C ILE A 28 62.81 3.47 15.77
N GLU A 29 63.50 3.01 14.71
CA GLU A 29 64.76 3.59 14.26
C GLU A 29 64.58 5.07 13.88
N GLN A 30 63.51 5.37 13.12
CA GLN A 30 63.19 6.73 12.70
C GLN A 30 62.82 7.66 13.87
N GLN A 31 61.99 7.18 14.82
CA GLN A 31 61.43 8.04 15.87
C GLN A 31 62.30 8.09 17.13
N SER A 32 63.03 7.03 17.43
CA SER A 32 63.72 6.84 18.70
C SER A 32 65.10 6.21 18.61
N GLY A 33 65.69 6.06 17.42
CA GLY A 33 66.99 5.39 17.24
C GLY A 33 68.16 6.00 18.02
N GLN A 34 68.05 7.25 18.47
CA GLN A 34 69.03 7.88 19.38
C GLN A 34 68.90 7.42 20.84
N PHE A 35 67.69 7.09 21.29
CA PHE A 35 67.39 6.70 22.67
C PHE A 35 67.25 5.18 22.84
N TRP A 36 66.78 4.49 21.80
CA TRP A 36 66.63 3.05 21.72
C TRP A 36 67.47 2.52 20.55
N SER A 37 68.78 2.39 20.80
CA SER A 37 69.77 2.02 19.78
C SER A 37 70.07 0.52 19.70
N ASP A 38 69.78 -0.25 20.75
CA ASP A 38 69.90 -1.70 20.77
C ASP A 38 68.55 -2.35 20.43
N MET A 39 68.46 -2.98 19.27
CA MET A 39 67.27 -3.70 18.79
C MET A 39 67.54 -5.19 18.59
N SER A 40 68.46 -5.74 19.38
CA SER A 40 68.76 -7.17 19.41
C SER A 40 67.60 -8.00 19.95
N GLU A 41 67.61 -9.30 19.66
CA GLU A 41 66.59 -10.26 20.14
C GLU A 41 66.61 -10.43 21.68
N SER A 42 67.68 -10.01 22.35
CA SER A 42 67.80 -10.05 23.81
C SER A 42 67.07 -8.90 24.52
N ASP A 43 66.70 -7.83 23.80
CA ASP A 43 66.04 -6.68 24.40
C ASP A 43 64.55 -6.97 24.71
N PRO A 44 64.11 -6.80 25.97
CA PRO A 44 62.71 -6.93 26.32
C PRO A 44 61.75 -6.11 25.48
N GLY A 45 62.12 -4.89 25.07
CA GLY A 45 61.28 -4.05 24.22
C GLY A 45 61.02 -4.68 22.85
N ILE A 46 62.03 -5.33 22.26
CA ILE A 46 61.90 -6.06 21.00
C ILE A 46 61.05 -7.31 21.19
N THR A 47 61.23 -8.09 22.25
CA THR A 47 60.39 -9.28 22.49
C THR A 47 58.91 -8.95 22.71
N LEU A 48 58.61 -7.80 23.35
CA LEU A 48 57.25 -7.29 23.48
C LEU A 48 56.67 -6.87 22.14
N LEU A 49 57.47 -6.20 21.31
CA LEU A 49 57.08 -5.77 19.97
C LEU A 49 56.82 -6.98 19.06
N GLU A 50 57.68 -7.98 19.08
CA GLU A 50 57.52 -9.24 18.33
C GLU A 50 56.21 -9.93 18.70
N ALA A 51 55.91 -10.04 20.00
CA ALA A 51 54.66 -10.64 20.45
C ALA A 51 53.44 -9.85 19.91
N CYS A 52 53.51 -8.51 19.91
CA CYS A 52 52.46 -7.66 19.33
C CYS A 52 52.36 -7.79 17.81
N CYS A 53 53.49 -7.86 17.08
CA CYS A 53 53.53 -8.06 15.64
C CYS A 53 52.93 -9.42 15.24
N TYR A 54 53.18 -10.46 16.04
CA TYR A 54 52.53 -11.75 15.86
C TYR A 54 51.02 -11.65 16.09
N GLY A 55 50.58 -10.94 17.13
CA GLY A 55 49.15 -10.68 17.37
C GLY A 55 48.49 -9.89 16.23
N ALA A 56 49.18 -8.90 15.66
CA ALA A 56 48.73 -8.15 14.50
C ALA A 56 48.66 -9.03 13.23
N SER A 57 49.65 -9.90 13.02
CA SER A 57 49.66 -10.89 11.92
C SER A 57 48.48 -11.87 12.03
N ASP A 58 48.19 -12.39 13.23
CA ASP A 58 47.02 -13.24 13.48
C ASP A 58 45.71 -12.50 13.17
N LEU A 59 45.56 -11.25 13.65
CA LEU A 59 44.39 -10.44 13.34
C LEU A 59 44.23 -10.20 11.83
N ALA A 60 45.30 -9.78 11.15
CA ALA A 60 45.30 -9.53 9.71
C ALA A 60 44.97 -10.80 8.90
N TYR A 61 45.47 -11.96 9.34
CA TYR A 61 45.12 -13.25 8.76
C TYR A 61 43.61 -13.52 8.85
N ARG A 62 42.95 -13.19 9.97
CA ARG A 62 41.50 -13.36 10.10
C ARG A 62 40.72 -12.50 9.09
N HIS A 63 41.19 -11.31 8.76
CA HIS A 63 40.57 -10.45 7.73
C HIS A 63 40.69 -11.03 6.32
N SER A 64 41.68 -11.91 6.08
CA SER A 64 41.92 -12.53 4.78
C SER A 64 41.08 -13.79 4.51
N LEU A 65 40.28 -14.22 5.48
CA LEU A 65 39.38 -15.37 5.35
C LEU A 65 38.30 -15.10 4.27
N PRO A 66 37.73 -16.15 3.65
CA PRO A 66 36.70 -15.98 2.63
C PRO A 66 35.52 -15.11 3.12
N LEU A 67 35.07 -14.16 2.29
CA LEU A 67 34.03 -13.20 2.66
C LEU A 67 32.72 -13.91 3.09
N LEU A 68 32.35 -14.97 2.38
CA LEU A 68 31.18 -15.79 2.71
C LEU A 68 31.22 -16.31 4.16
N ASP A 69 32.40 -16.76 4.61
CA ASP A 69 32.61 -17.28 5.94
C ASP A 69 32.61 -16.16 7.00
N LEU A 70 33.17 -14.99 6.66
CA LEU A 70 33.19 -13.81 7.53
C LEU A 70 31.80 -13.23 7.77
N LEU A 71 30.93 -13.26 6.75
CA LEU A 71 29.55 -12.81 6.84
C LEU A 71 28.62 -13.84 7.52
N THR A 72 29.07 -15.08 7.73
CA THR A 72 28.24 -16.14 8.32
C THR A 72 28.22 -16.03 9.85
N PRO A 73 27.06 -15.70 10.47
CA PRO A 73 26.93 -15.65 11.92
C PRO A 73 26.86 -17.06 12.52
N ARG A 74 26.83 -17.14 13.86
CA ARG A 74 26.64 -18.41 14.57
C ARG A 74 25.27 -19.02 14.25
N LYS A 75 25.15 -20.35 14.32
CA LYS A 75 23.91 -21.07 13.99
C LYS A 75 22.70 -20.58 14.80
N GLU A 76 22.90 -20.20 16.06
CA GLU A 76 21.82 -19.71 16.93
C GLU A 76 21.31 -18.31 16.53
N GLN A 77 22.06 -17.59 15.70
CA GLN A 77 21.72 -16.26 15.19
C GLN A 77 21.25 -16.31 13.73
N GLN A 78 21.27 -17.48 13.10
CA GLN A 78 20.79 -17.66 11.72
C GLN A 78 19.27 -17.73 11.71
N THR A 79 18.66 -16.96 10.82
CA THR A 79 17.21 -17.04 10.60
C THR A 79 16.89 -18.26 9.74
N PRO A 80 15.98 -19.15 10.15
CA PRO A 80 15.61 -20.33 9.35
C PRO A 80 15.03 -19.92 7.99
N GLY A 81 15.47 -20.56 6.92
CA GLY A 81 15.02 -20.28 5.55
C GLY A 81 15.77 -19.15 4.84
N ASP A 82 16.57 -18.37 5.57
CA ASP A 82 17.44 -17.34 4.99
C ASP A 82 18.84 -17.85 4.65
N GLY A 83 19.58 -17.04 3.90
CA GLY A 83 21.02 -17.16 3.67
C GLY A 83 21.78 -15.93 4.19
N ILE A 84 22.97 -15.69 3.65
CA ILE A 84 23.81 -14.52 3.98
C ILE A 84 23.02 -13.22 3.87
N PHE A 85 22.22 -13.12 2.81
CA PHE A 85 21.19 -12.10 2.65
C PHE A 85 19.83 -12.73 2.95
N PRO A 86 18.89 -11.99 3.57
CA PRO A 86 17.52 -12.46 3.74
C PRO A 86 16.88 -12.80 2.39
N GLN A 87 16.00 -13.80 2.36
CA GLN A 87 15.38 -14.28 1.11
C GLN A 87 14.67 -13.19 0.30
N GLU A 88 14.12 -12.19 1.01
CA GLU A 88 13.43 -11.04 0.42
C GLU A 88 14.35 -10.16 -0.43
N PHE A 89 15.67 -10.21 -0.20
CA PHE A 89 16.68 -9.50 -1.00
C PHE A 89 17.22 -10.35 -2.16
N GLY A 90 16.64 -11.52 -2.41
CA GLY A 90 16.94 -12.35 -3.58
C GLY A 90 16.52 -11.69 -4.90
N PRO A 91 17.06 -12.16 -6.03
CA PRO A 91 16.82 -11.55 -7.33
C PRO A 91 15.34 -11.59 -7.74
N GLN A 92 14.60 -12.65 -7.36
CA GLN A 92 13.17 -12.79 -7.66
C GLN A 92 12.30 -11.68 -7.07
N GLN A 93 12.73 -11.04 -5.98
CA GLN A 93 11.97 -9.99 -5.32
C GLN A 93 12.57 -8.60 -5.58
N MET A 94 13.90 -8.52 -5.77
CA MET A 94 14.60 -7.25 -5.94
C MET A 94 14.62 -6.76 -7.39
N LEU A 95 14.66 -7.68 -8.37
CA LEU A 95 14.69 -7.32 -9.80
C LEU A 95 13.29 -7.26 -10.40
N THR A 96 12.35 -8.06 -9.88
CA THR A 96 10.95 -7.99 -10.32
C THR A 96 10.26 -6.73 -9.80
N CYS A 97 9.19 -6.32 -10.49
CA CYS A 97 8.35 -5.20 -10.11
C CYS A 97 6.90 -5.64 -10.00
N GLY A 98 6.10 -5.00 -9.13
CA GLY A 98 4.66 -5.26 -9.10
C GLY A 98 3.99 -4.97 -10.46
N PRO A 99 2.83 -5.58 -10.74
CA PRO A 99 2.16 -5.44 -12.04
C PRO A 99 1.67 -4.00 -12.24
N ILE A 100 2.21 -3.33 -13.26
CA ILE A 100 1.87 -1.96 -13.63
C ILE A 100 1.35 -1.90 -15.06
N THR A 101 2.02 -2.55 -16.00
CA THR A 101 1.60 -2.54 -17.40
C THR A 101 0.50 -3.57 -17.67
N LEU A 102 -0.21 -3.40 -18.79
CA LEU A 102 -1.22 -4.38 -19.23
C LEU A 102 -0.60 -5.78 -19.44
N ALA A 103 0.65 -5.84 -19.91
CA ALA A 103 1.40 -7.08 -20.09
C ALA A 103 1.74 -7.73 -18.74
N ASP A 104 2.13 -6.95 -17.73
CA ASP A 104 2.44 -7.47 -16.40
C ASP A 104 1.20 -8.02 -15.72
N TYR A 105 0.07 -7.29 -15.79
CA TYR A 105 -1.21 -7.80 -15.30
C TYR A 105 -1.59 -9.12 -15.99
N ARG A 106 -1.39 -9.23 -17.31
CA ARG A 106 -1.63 -10.47 -18.06
C ARG A 106 -0.72 -11.60 -17.58
N ARG A 107 0.60 -11.38 -17.44
CA ARG A 107 1.54 -12.39 -16.90
C ARG A 107 1.14 -12.86 -15.51
N ALA A 108 0.87 -11.93 -14.60
CA ALA A 108 0.55 -12.23 -13.21
C ALA A 108 -0.81 -12.94 -13.05
N LEU A 109 -1.81 -12.60 -13.88
CA LEU A 109 -3.10 -13.29 -13.88
C LEU A 109 -3.02 -14.69 -14.50
N LEU A 110 -2.17 -14.89 -15.52
CA LEU A 110 -1.91 -16.20 -16.12
C LEU A 110 -1.13 -17.16 -15.22
N ASP A 111 -0.50 -16.64 -14.17
CA ASP A 111 0.19 -17.44 -13.14
C ASP A 111 -0.76 -17.94 -12.03
N LEU A 112 -2.01 -17.45 -11.98
CA LEU A 112 -2.99 -17.92 -11.02
C LEU A 112 -3.35 -19.39 -11.28
N HIS A 113 -3.15 -20.21 -10.25
CA HIS A 113 -3.28 -21.66 -10.30
C HIS A 113 -4.24 -22.17 -9.21
N SER A 114 -4.73 -23.41 -9.27
CA SER A 114 -5.67 -24.00 -8.29
C SER A 114 -5.02 -24.55 -7.01
N ASP A 115 -3.68 -24.53 -6.92
CA ASP A 115 -2.83 -25.04 -5.81
C ASP A 115 -2.97 -26.53 -5.46
N ASN A 116 -3.69 -27.32 -6.26
CA ASN A 116 -3.72 -28.77 -6.10
C ASN A 116 -2.46 -29.40 -6.69
N THR A 117 -1.77 -30.26 -5.93
CA THR A 117 -0.52 -30.90 -6.34
C THR A 117 -0.71 -32.12 -7.25
N VAL A 118 -1.93 -32.67 -7.31
CA VAL A 118 -2.26 -33.87 -8.11
C VAL A 118 -3.03 -33.52 -9.38
N ASP A 119 -4.09 -32.72 -9.25
CA ASP A 119 -4.97 -32.30 -10.37
C ASP A 119 -5.02 -30.76 -10.48
N GLY A 120 -3.86 -30.12 -10.35
CA GLY A 120 -3.70 -28.68 -10.49
C GLY A 120 -3.98 -28.18 -11.91
N TYR A 121 -4.54 -26.98 -12.03
CA TYR A 121 -4.73 -26.31 -13.32
C TYR A 121 -4.59 -24.80 -13.17
N PHE A 122 -4.15 -24.14 -14.24
CA PHE A 122 -4.14 -22.68 -14.33
C PHE A 122 -5.56 -22.17 -14.55
N LEU A 123 -5.93 -21.12 -13.82
CA LEU A 123 -7.32 -20.67 -13.76
C LEU A 123 -7.78 -20.03 -15.07
N PHE A 124 -6.85 -19.41 -15.81
CA PHE A 124 -7.11 -18.69 -17.05
C PHE A 124 -6.15 -19.14 -18.15
N ASN A 125 -6.67 -19.35 -19.37
CA ASN A 125 -5.81 -19.57 -20.55
C ASN A 125 -5.38 -18.26 -21.19
N ASP A 126 -6.24 -17.23 -21.13
CA ASP A 126 -5.93 -15.89 -21.60
C ASP A 126 -6.65 -14.82 -20.77
N VAL A 127 -6.09 -13.62 -20.75
CA VAL A 127 -6.58 -12.47 -20.00
C VAL A 127 -6.29 -11.19 -20.77
N LEU A 128 -7.28 -10.29 -20.79
CA LEU A 128 -7.13 -8.98 -21.40
C LEU A 128 -7.66 -7.89 -20.46
N LEU A 129 -6.78 -6.96 -20.09
CA LEU A 129 -7.14 -5.75 -19.37
C LEU A 129 -7.15 -4.58 -20.36
N VAL A 130 -8.25 -3.83 -20.42
CA VAL A 130 -8.41 -2.65 -21.28
C VAL A 130 -9.03 -1.49 -20.52
N CYS A 131 -8.74 -0.26 -20.96
CA CYS A 131 -9.40 0.93 -20.46
C CYS A 131 -10.91 0.86 -20.72
N GLU A 132 -11.71 1.35 -19.77
CA GLU A 132 -13.16 1.45 -19.95
C GLU A 132 -13.53 2.30 -21.19
N PRO A 133 -14.44 1.81 -22.06
CA PRO A 133 -14.92 2.55 -23.23
C PRO A 133 -15.46 3.94 -22.84
N ASN A 134 -15.19 4.95 -23.66
CA ASN A 134 -15.49 6.35 -23.34
C ASN A 134 -16.98 6.61 -23.03
N ASP A 135 -17.87 5.90 -23.71
CA ASP A 135 -19.33 5.98 -23.59
C ASP A 135 -19.87 5.27 -22.34
N GLN A 136 -19.11 4.36 -21.74
CA GLN A 136 -19.50 3.60 -20.55
C GLN A 136 -18.76 4.01 -19.28
N ARG A 137 -17.97 5.08 -19.34
CA ARG A 137 -17.27 5.60 -18.17
C ARG A 137 -18.24 5.95 -17.06
N TYR A 138 -17.76 5.83 -15.83
CA TYR A 138 -18.49 6.34 -14.68
C TYR A 138 -18.69 7.85 -14.82
N THR A 139 -19.95 8.28 -14.92
CA THR A 139 -20.35 9.69 -15.04
C THR A 139 -21.29 10.09 -13.92
N TYR A 140 -21.17 11.35 -13.51
CA TYR A 140 -22.04 11.99 -12.54
C TYR A 140 -22.23 13.46 -12.94
N TRP A 141 -23.22 14.13 -12.34
CA TRP A 141 -23.60 15.50 -12.71
C TRP A 141 -23.49 16.42 -11.50
N TYR A 142 -23.08 17.67 -11.72
CA TYR A 142 -23.16 18.73 -10.71
C TYR A 142 -24.22 19.76 -11.11
N SER A 143 -25.15 20.06 -10.19
CA SER A 143 -26.15 21.12 -10.35
C SER A 143 -25.69 22.39 -9.62
N LYS A 144 -25.46 23.48 -10.36
CA LYS A 144 -25.03 24.76 -9.75
C LYS A 144 -26.11 25.39 -8.84
N LYS A 145 -27.37 25.24 -9.21
CA LYS A 145 -28.50 25.85 -8.48
C LYS A 145 -28.72 25.18 -7.14
N GLU A 146 -28.78 23.85 -7.14
CA GLU A 146 -29.02 23.04 -5.94
C GLU A 146 -27.73 22.79 -5.16
N ARG A 147 -26.56 22.95 -5.81
CA ARG A 147 -25.22 22.68 -5.26
C ARG A 147 -25.05 21.22 -4.82
N GLU A 148 -25.54 20.32 -5.65
CA GLU A 148 -25.60 18.88 -5.41
C GLU A 148 -24.95 18.10 -6.55
N TYR A 149 -24.25 17.01 -6.20
CA TYR A 149 -23.74 16.01 -7.13
C TYR A 149 -24.70 14.81 -7.20
N ARG A 150 -25.04 14.41 -8.43
CA ARG A 150 -26.13 13.47 -8.73
C ARG A 150 -25.70 12.39 -9.71
N PHE A 151 -26.39 11.24 -9.66
CA PHE A 151 -26.23 10.16 -10.65
C PHE A 151 -27.11 10.33 -11.89
N THR A 152 -28.00 11.32 -11.90
CA THR A 152 -28.91 11.56 -13.02
C THR A 152 -28.94 13.04 -13.38
N GLN A 153 -29.11 13.31 -14.67
CA GLN A 153 -29.29 14.66 -15.18
C GLN A 153 -30.67 15.20 -14.78
N ILE A 154 -30.71 16.46 -14.33
CA ILE A 154 -31.98 17.17 -14.12
C ILE A 154 -32.37 17.85 -15.45
N ALA A 155 -33.51 17.48 -16.02
CA ALA A 155 -34.06 18.12 -17.21
C ALA A 155 -34.25 19.63 -16.99
N ASN A 156 -33.85 20.45 -17.96
CA ASN A 156 -33.96 21.92 -17.93
C ASN A 156 -33.17 22.63 -16.81
N SER A 157 -32.00 22.10 -16.42
CA SER A 157 -31.10 22.71 -15.43
C SER A 157 -29.69 22.98 -15.98
N ASP A 158 -28.96 23.94 -15.40
CA ASP A 158 -27.54 24.22 -15.67
C ASP A 158 -26.59 23.15 -15.07
N SER A 159 -26.93 21.87 -15.24
CA SER A 159 -26.12 20.75 -14.75
C SER A 159 -25.01 20.40 -15.74
N LYS A 160 -23.80 20.16 -15.22
CA LYS A 160 -22.64 19.75 -16.03
C LYS A 160 -22.26 18.30 -15.73
N GLN A 161 -22.04 17.51 -16.77
CA GLN A 161 -21.55 16.14 -16.66
C GLN A 161 -20.05 16.12 -16.35
N LEU A 162 -19.66 15.23 -15.45
CA LEU A 162 -18.29 14.92 -15.04
C LEU A 162 -18.05 13.42 -15.26
N THR A 163 -16.84 13.06 -15.65
CA THR A 163 -16.47 11.69 -16.02
C THR A 163 -15.22 11.28 -15.26
N LEU A 164 -15.31 10.16 -14.57
CA LEU A 164 -14.21 9.55 -13.84
C LEU A 164 -13.25 8.84 -14.81
N ARG A 165 -11.95 8.94 -14.54
CA ARG A 165 -10.88 8.28 -15.29
C ARG A 165 -10.17 7.25 -14.41
N GLY A 166 -9.41 6.35 -15.02
CA GLY A 166 -8.64 5.30 -14.32
C GLY A 166 -9.39 3.98 -14.09
N ASN A 167 -10.56 3.80 -14.73
CA ASN A 167 -11.26 2.53 -14.69
C ASN A 167 -10.87 1.61 -15.86
N TYR A 168 -10.80 0.32 -15.56
CA TYR A 168 -10.48 -0.73 -16.51
C TYR A 168 -11.54 -1.84 -16.51
N TRP A 169 -11.65 -2.53 -17.64
CA TRP A 169 -12.41 -3.76 -17.80
C TRP A 169 -11.46 -4.94 -17.99
N LEU A 170 -11.76 -6.04 -17.32
CA LEU A 170 -10.97 -7.25 -17.33
C LEU A 170 -11.76 -8.37 -18.00
N TYR A 171 -11.29 -8.83 -19.15
CA TYR A 171 -11.82 -9.97 -19.87
C TYR A 171 -11.02 -11.22 -19.48
N LEU A 172 -11.73 -12.28 -19.09
CA LEU A 172 -11.15 -13.53 -18.62
C LEU A 172 -11.58 -14.67 -19.55
N LEU A 173 -10.60 -15.39 -20.07
CA LEU A 173 -10.80 -16.65 -20.77
C LEU A 173 -10.47 -17.79 -19.80
N PRO A 174 -11.49 -18.43 -19.19
CA PRO A 174 -11.28 -19.45 -18.16
C PRO A 174 -10.63 -20.73 -18.72
N GLY A 175 -9.91 -21.45 -17.85
CA GLY A 175 -9.57 -22.86 -18.06
C GLY A 175 -10.82 -23.74 -18.15
N ARG A 176 -10.70 -24.95 -18.70
CA ARG A 176 -11.86 -25.87 -18.84
C ARG A 176 -12.47 -26.21 -17.48
N GLU A 177 -11.66 -26.38 -16.46
CA GLU A 177 -12.05 -26.68 -15.09
C GLU A 177 -12.71 -25.46 -14.42
N THR A 178 -12.12 -24.27 -14.57
CA THR A 178 -12.69 -23.00 -14.10
C THR A 178 -14.05 -22.69 -14.72
N GLN A 179 -14.26 -23.14 -15.96
CA GLN A 179 -15.52 -22.95 -16.66
C GLN A 179 -16.66 -23.77 -16.04
N ILE A 180 -16.35 -24.95 -15.48
CA ILE A 180 -17.34 -25.81 -14.80
C ILE A 180 -17.72 -25.20 -13.45
N ASP A 181 -16.73 -24.76 -12.67
CA ASP A 181 -16.92 -24.05 -11.40
C ASP A 181 -15.91 -22.90 -11.27
N ASN A 182 -16.43 -21.68 -11.32
CA ASN A 182 -15.61 -20.47 -11.27
C ASN A 182 -15.43 -19.90 -9.85
N LYS A 183 -16.00 -20.52 -8.81
CA LYS A 183 -15.96 -19.97 -7.44
C LYS A 183 -14.53 -19.76 -6.93
N LEU A 184 -13.69 -20.79 -7.04
CA LEU A 184 -12.29 -20.73 -6.62
C LEU A 184 -11.52 -19.66 -7.41
N ALA A 185 -11.76 -19.59 -8.73
CA ALA A 185 -11.11 -18.59 -9.58
C ALA A 185 -11.54 -17.17 -9.24
N GLN A 186 -12.81 -16.96 -8.93
CA GLN A 186 -13.33 -15.66 -8.50
C GLN A 186 -12.74 -15.25 -7.14
N GLU A 187 -12.62 -16.17 -6.19
CA GLU A 187 -11.98 -15.92 -4.89
C GLU A 187 -10.51 -15.50 -5.05
N LYS A 188 -9.73 -16.29 -5.82
CA LYS A 188 -8.32 -15.99 -6.09
C LYS A 188 -8.14 -14.69 -6.87
N LEU A 189 -8.99 -14.43 -7.85
CA LEU A 189 -8.99 -13.18 -8.61
C LEU A 189 -9.27 -11.98 -7.70
N ASN A 190 -10.25 -12.08 -6.80
CA ASN A 190 -10.57 -11.00 -5.87
C ASN A 190 -9.39 -10.70 -4.93
N VAL A 191 -8.71 -11.74 -4.43
CA VAL A 191 -7.49 -11.59 -3.62
C VAL A 191 -6.37 -10.93 -4.45
N PHE A 192 -6.17 -11.39 -5.69
CA PHE A 192 -5.17 -10.82 -6.60
C PHE A 192 -5.42 -9.34 -6.88
N LEU A 193 -6.63 -8.96 -7.28
CA LEU A 193 -7.00 -7.57 -7.60
C LEU A 193 -6.90 -6.68 -6.35
N LYS A 194 -7.25 -7.18 -5.17
CA LYS A 194 -7.07 -6.46 -3.89
C LYS A 194 -5.59 -6.21 -3.58
N ASN A 195 -4.72 -7.17 -3.88
CA ASN A 195 -3.30 -7.10 -3.57
C ASN A 195 -2.47 -6.35 -4.62
N ASN A 196 -2.99 -6.12 -5.82
CA ASN A 196 -2.27 -5.53 -6.95
C ASN A 196 -2.99 -4.29 -7.52
N ARG A 197 -3.52 -3.44 -6.63
CA ARG A 197 -4.29 -2.28 -7.02
C ARG A 197 -3.41 -1.04 -7.07
N ASN A 198 -3.24 -0.49 -8.27
CA ASN A 198 -2.47 0.73 -8.47
C ASN A 198 -3.23 2.00 -8.05
N LEU A 199 -2.47 3.04 -7.76
CA LEU A 199 -2.98 4.34 -7.30
C LEU A 199 -3.81 5.03 -8.39
N GLY A 200 -5.08 5.36 -8.09
CA GLY A 200 -5.98 6.00 -9.04
C GLY A 200 -6.61 5.04 -10.05
N GLU A 201 -6.32 3.73 -9.96
CA GLU A 201 -6.77 2.73 -10.90
C GLU A 201 -7.73 1.71 -10.26
N TRP A 202 -8.72 1.27 -11.02
CA TRP A 202 -9.72 0.31 -10.55
C TRP A 202 -10.26 -0.59 -11.67
N VAL A 203 -10.34 -1.89 -11.43
CA VAL A 203 -11.05 -2.82 -12.32
C VAL A 203 -12.55 -2.72 -12.00
N ASN A 204 -13.29 -1.98 -12.83
CA ASN A 204 -14.70 -1.71 -12.63
C ASN A 204 -15.58 -2.90 -13.02
N ARG A 205 -15.19 -3.64 -14.07
CA ARG A 205 -15.96 -4.75 -14.61
C ARG A 205 -15.06 -5.93 -14.91
N VAL A 206 -15.47 -7.09 -14.42
CA VAL A 206 -14.89 -8.39 -14.77
C VAL A 206 -15.87 -9.10 -15.71
N ILE A 207 -15.39 -9.51 -16.88
CA ILE A 207 -16.17 -10.12 -17.94
C ILE A 207 -15.63 -11.53 -18.16
N TRP A 208 -16.42 -12.52 -17.77
CA TRP A 208 -16.15 -13.92 -18.06
C TRP A 208 -16.63 -14.23 -19.48
N LEU A 209 -15.73 -14.68 -20.35
CA LEU A 209 -16.11 -15.07 -21.70
C LEU A 209 -16.86 -16.41 -21.68
N GLU A 210 -17.87 -16.53 -22.54
CA GLU A 210 -18.66 -17.75 -22.69
C GLU A 210 -18.04 -18.66 -23.74
N PRO A 211 -18.03 -19.98 -23.54
CA PRO A 211 -17.51 -20.90 -24.55
C PRO A 211 -18.53 -21.08 -25.67
N VAL A 212 -18.03 -21.24 -26.89
CA VAL A 212 -18.80 -21.78 -28.01
C VAL A 212 -18.08 -23.02 -28.54
N ASP A 213 -18.80 -24.14 -28.59
CA ASP A 213 -18.23 -25.39 -29.06
C ASP A 213 -17.89 -25.28 -30.54
N LEU A 214 -16.63 -25.59 -30.87
CA LEU A 214 -16.09 -25.61 -32.21
C LEU A 214 -16.10 -27.07 -32.71
N PRO A 215 -17.05 -27.47 -33.58
CA PRO A 215 -17.17 -28.84 -34.07
C PRO A 215 -16.22 -29.08 -35.24
N LEU A 216 -14.92 -28.95 -34.96
CA LEU A 216 -13.85 -29.15 -35.96
C LEU A 216 -13.76 -30.62 -36.34
N LYS A 217 -14.04 -30.94 -37.60
CA LYS A 217 -13.87 -32.27 -38.18
C LYS A 217 -12.51 -32.39 -38.85
N ILE A 218 -11.76 -33.42 -38.48
CA ILE A 218 -10.43 -33.69 -39.01
C ILE A 218 -10.35 -35.16 -39.44
N ASP A 219 -10.08 -35.40 -40.73
CA ASP A 219 -9.83 -36.75 -41.24
C ASP A 219 -8.35 -36.86 -41.65
N ILE A 220 -7.61 -37.80 -41.06
CA ILE A 220 -6.17 -37.96 -41.24
C ILE A 220 -5.83 -39.36 -41.73
N GLN A 221 -4.97 -39.43 -42.75
CA GLN A 221 -4.36 -40.67 -43.22
C GLN A 221 -3.04 -40.91 -42.47
N LEU A 222 -2.91 -42.10 -41.87
CA LEU A 222 -1.70 -42.51 -41.15
C LEU A 222 -0.66 -43.15 -42.07
N ASP A 223 0.62 -43.01 -41.69
CA ASP A 223 1.74 -43.69 -42.33
C ASP A 223 1.71 -45.22 -42.09
N ASN A 224 2.41 -45.96 -42.95
CA ASN A 224 2.41 -47.42 -42.93
C ASN A 224 3.10 -48.03 -41.69
N ASP A 225 3.98 -47.27 -41.03
CA ASP A 225 4.88 -47.78 -39.97
C ASP A 225 4.49 -47.30 -38.56
N VAL A 226 3.27 -46.77 -38.39
CA VAL A 226 2.79 -46.27 -37.09
C VAL A 226 2.55 -47.44 -36.13
N LYS A 227 3.31 -47.47 -35.04
CA LYS A 227 3.20 -48.51 -34.00
C LYS A 227 2.30 -48.10 -32.83
N ASP A 228 2.28 -46.81 -32.48
CA ASP A 228 1.48 -46.27 -31.38
C ASP A 228 0.48 -45.24 -31.91
N ILE A 229 -0.74 -45.71 -32.17
CA ILE A 229 -1.81 -44.87 -32.74
C ILE A 229 -2.43 -43.98 -31.65
N ALA A 230 -2.39 -44.41 -30.38
CA ALA A 230 -2.90 -43.62 -29.26
C ALA A 230 -2.02 -42.38 -29.00
N ASP A 231 -0.70 -42.51 -29.17
CA ASP A 231 0.25 -41.39 -29.11
C ASP A 231 -0.02 -40.36 -30.22
N VAL A 232 -0.23 -40.83 -31.45
CA VAL A 232 -0.57 -39.95 -32.58
C VAL A 232 -1.89 -39.22 -32.31
N PHE A 233 -2.91 -39.91 -31.79
CA PHE A 233 -4.18 -39.29 -31.37
C PHE A 233 -3.96 -38.19 -30.32
N ALA A 234 -3.16 -38.47 -29.28
CA ALA A 234 -2.85 -37.50 -28.23
C ALA A 234 -2.11 -36.27 -28.78
N GLN A 235 -1.13 -36.46 -29.66
CA GLN A 235 -0.39 -35.36 -30.30
C GLN A 235 -1.28 -34.49 -31.19
N ILE A 236 -2.19 -35.10 -31.96
CA ILE A 236 -3.18 -34.37 -32.78
C ILE A 236 -4.10 -33.54 -31.87
N TYR A 237 -4.63 -34.15 -30.80
CA TYR A 237 -5.49 -33.46 -29.84
C TYR A 237 -4.78 -32.26 -29.22
N MET A 238 -3.55 -32.45 -28.71
CA MET A 238 -2.76 -31.39 -28.09
C MET A 238 -2.43 -30.26 -29.08
N THR A 239 -2.06 -30.60 -30.32
CA THR A 239 -1.75 -29.62 -31.37
C THR A 239 -2.97 -28.81 -31.77
N ALA A 240 -4.13 -29.47 -31.92
CA ALA A 240 -5.38 -28.79 -32.24
C ALA A 240 -5.84 -27.86 -31.09
N GLU A 241 -5.80 -28.31 -29.84
CA GLU A 241 -6.11 -27.48 -28.67
C GLU A 241 -5.20 -26.25 -28.61
N GLN A 242 -3.87 -26.43 -28.73
CA GLN A 242 -2.90 -25.34 -28.67
C GLN A 242 -3.07 -24.33 -29.81
N THR A 243 -3.52 -24.77 -30.99
CA THR A 243 -3.77 -23.87 -32.13
C THR A 243 -5.05 -23.06 -31.95
N VAL A 244 -6.11 -23.68 -31.43
CA VAL A 244 -7.38 -22.98 -31.17
C VAL A 244 -7.21 -21.98 -30.02
N LEU A 245 -6.56 -22.41 -28.94
CA LEU A 245 -6.27 -21.61 -27.76
C LEU A 245 -4.78 -21.71 -27.40
N GLU A 246 -4.02 -20.74 -27.89
CA GLU A 246 -2.60 -20.61 -27.56
C GLU A 246 -2.41 -20.37 -26.06
N LYS A 247 -1.73 -21.31 -25.40
CA LYS A 247 -1.33 -21.20 -23.99
C LYS A 247 0.08 -20.62 -23.88
N PRO A 248 0.37 -19.80 -22.85
CA PRO A 248 1.71 -19.29 -22.60
C PRO A 248 2.66 -20.43 -22.20
N LEU A 249 3.86 -20.42 -22.79
CA LEU A 249 4.95 -21.31 -22.41
C LEU A 249 5.62 -20.81 -21.12
N ARG A 250 5.99 -21.74 -20.24
CA ARG A 250 6.58 -21.44 -18.94
C ARG A 250 7.93 -22.14 -18.80
N TYR A 251 8.91 -21.43 -18.25
CA TYR A 251 10.27 -21.93 -18.12
C TYR A 251 10.78 -21.83 -16.68
N THR A 252 11.67 -22.75 -16.30
CA THR A 252 12.42 -22.61 -15.05
C THR A 252 13.53 -21.57 -15.22
N THR A 253 13.97 -20.95 -14.12
CA THR A 253 15.11 -20.02 -14.14
C THR A 253 16.37 -20.65 -14.73
N GLN A 254 16.62 -21.94 -14.45
CA GLN A 254 17.78 -22.66 -14.97
C GLN A 254 17.69 -22.87 -16.48
N THR A 255 16.52 -23.25 -16.98
CA THR A 255 16.27 -23.42 -18.42
C THR A 255 16.47 -22.10 -19.19
N MET A 256 16.01 -20.97 -18.66
CA MET A 256 16.24 -19.68 -19.30
C MET A 256 17.72 -19.27 -19.31
N LYS A 257 18.47 -19.55 -18.24
CA LYS A 257 19.93 -19.34 -18.20
C LYS A 257 20.64 -20.17 -19.27
N GLU A 258 20.21 -21.42 -19.48
CA GLU A 258 20.75 -22.31 -20.53
C GLU A 258 20.39 -21.84 -21.94
N MET A 259 19.24 -21.17 -22.11
CA MET A 259 18.84 -20.52 -23.36
C MET A 259 19.60 -19.21 -23.64
N GLY A 260 20.46 -18.75 -22.73
CA GLY A 260 21.30 -17.57 -22.90
C GLY A 260 20.71 -16.27 -22.34
N TYR A 261 19.56 -16.32 -21.67
CA TYR A 261 19.01 -15.15 -20.99
C TYR A 261 19.86 -14.76 -19.78
N ASN A 262 20.04 -13.47 -19.58
CA ASN A 262 20.66 -12.94 -18.38
C ASN A 262 19.63 -12.80 -17.23
N ASN A 263 20.09 -12.57 -16.00
CA ASN A 263 19.18 -12.46 -14.85
C ASN A 263 18.23 -11.25 -14.97
N GLU A 264 18.66 -10.13 -15.52
CA GLU A 264 17.81 -8.94 -15.67
C GLU A 264 16.64 -9.21 -16.61
N GLU A 265 16.86 -9.96 -17.69
CA GLU A 265 15.82 -10.38 -18.64
C GLU A 265 14.89 -11.45 -18.06
N ILE A 266 15.42 -12.37 -17.24
CA ILE A 266 14.60 -13.43 -16.61
C ILE A 266 13.62 -12.85 -15.59
N PHE A 267 14.09 -11.88 -14.79
CA PHE A 267 13.31 -11.29 -13.71
C PHE A 267 12.60 -9.99 -14.12
N ASP A 268 12.45 -9.72 -15.42
CA ASP A 268 11.68 -8.59 -15.93
C ASP A 268 10.16 -8.82 -15.76
N GLY A 269 9.47 -7.83 -15.18
CA GLY A 269 8.05 -7.90 -14.87
C GLY A 269 7.72 -8.44 -13.48
N PRO A 270 6.50 -8.99 -13.27
CA PRO A 270 6.03 -9.43 -11.96
C PRO A 270 6.65 -10.75 -11.52
N TYR A 271 6.72 -10.95 -10.20
CA TYR A 271 7.17 -12.22 -9.67
C TYR A 271 6.12 -13.31 -9.95
N LEU A 272 6.50 -14.27 -10.79
CA LEU A 272 5.69 -15.45 -11.13
C LEU A 272 6.13 -16.64 -10.26
N HIS A 273 5.17 -17.39 -9.73
CA HIS A 273 5.43 -18.54 -8.89
C HIS A 273 5.54 -19.84 -9.69
N HIS A 274 4.86 -19.94 -10.84
CA HIS A 274 4.72 -21.18 -11.58
C HIS A 274 5.49 -21.23 -12.91
N GLY A 275 6.62 -20.52 -12.98
CA GLY A 275 7.50 -20.46 -14.16
C GLY A 275 7.46 -19.11 -14.87
N TRP A 276 8.54 -18.76 -15.54
CA TRP A 276 8.70 -17.48 -16.22
C TRP A 276 8.06 -17.49 -17.61
N ILE A 277 7.40 -16.38 -17.97
CA ILE A 277 6.73 -16.17 -19.26
C ILE A 277 7.43 -15.00 -19.97
N PRO A 278 8.57 -15.25 -20.65
CA PRO A 278 9.30 -14.19 -21.34
C PRO A 278 8.46 -13.57 -22.47
N GLU A 279 7.84 -14.44 -23.28
CA GLU A 279 6.99 -14.05 -24.40
C GLU A 279 5.52 -14.37 -24.10
N LEU A 280 4.67 -13.34 -24.16
CA LEU A 280 3.23 -13.50 -24.08
C LEU A 280 2.67 -13.91 -25.45
N PRO A 281 1.63 -14.77 -25.49
CA PRO A 281 0.87 -15.02 -26.72
C PRO A 281 0.33 -13.71 -27.31
N PRO A 282 0.13 -13.61 -28.63
CA PRO A 282 -0.47 -12.44 -29.27
C PRO A 282 -1.76 -11.98 -28.59
N ILE A 283 -1.95 -10.67 -28.48
CA ILE A 283 -3.14 -10.10 -27.84
C ILE A 283 -4.35 -10.31 -28.75
N LYS A 284 -5.40 -10.93 -28.21
CA LYS A 284 -6.72 -11.04 -28.85
C LYS A 284 -7.64 -9.99 -28.24
N ASP A 285 -8.22 -9.11 -29.06
CA ASP A 285 -9.16 -8.10 -28.58
C ASP A 285 -10.57 -8.69 -28.40
N TYR A 286 -10.95 -8.93 -27.14
CA TYR A 286 -12.27 -9.45 -26.78
C TYR A 286 -13.36 -8.37 -26.67
N SER A 287 -13.02 -7.10 -26.89
CA SER A 287 -14.00 -6.01 -26.90
C SER A 287 -14.93 -6.04 -28.13
N GLY A 288 -14.45 -6.65 -29.21
CA GLY A 288 -15.17 -6.90 -30.47
C GLY A 288 -15.31 -8.38 -30.79
N ALA A 289 -15.57 -8.67 -32.06
CA ALA A 289 -15.57 -10.04 -32.59
C ALA A 289 -14.12 -10.47 -32.89
N THR A 290 -13.77 -11.71 -32.54
CA THR A 290 -12.43 -12.28 -32.73
C THR A 290 -12.36 -13.12 -34.00
N ILE A 291 -11.18 -13.20 -34.62
CA ILE A 291 -10.94 -14.04 -35.80
C ILE A 291 -10.09 -15.23 -35.36
N LEU A 292 -10.59 -16.44 -35.64
CA LEU A 292 -9.88 -17.70 -35.49
C LEU A 292 -9.40 -18.16 -36.87
N ASN A 293 -8.10 -18.31 -37.04
CA ASN A 293 -7.49 -18.82 -38.28
C ASN A 293 -6.84 -20.18 -38.00
N LEU A 294 -7.27 -21.23 -38.72
CA LEU A 294 -6.75 -22.59 -38.57
C LEU A 294 -5.83 -23.03 -39.72
N SER A 295 -5.38 -22.11 -40.58
CA SER A 295 -4.50 -22.46 -41.71
C SER A 295 -3.16 -23.06 -41.26
N HIS A 296 -2.62 -22.58 -40.13
CA HIS A 296 -1.39 -23.10 -39.55
C HIS A 296 -1.52 -24.50 -38.96
N LEU A 297 -2.74 -24.90 -38.55
CA LEU A 297 -3.01 -26.21 -37.96
C LEU A 297 -2.62 -27.34 -38.93
N VAL A 298 -2.87 -27.16 -40.23
CA VAL A 298 -2.56 -28.15 -41.27
C VAL A 298 -1.07 -28.50 -41.27
N ASN A 299 -0.21 -27.49 -41.26
CA ASN A 299 1.24 -27.69 -41.30
C ASN A 299 1.76 -28.33 -40.00
N GLN A 300 1.20 -27.94 -38.85
CA GLN A 300 1.58 -28.51 -37.56
C GLN A 300 1.15 -29.97 -37.43
N LEU A 301 -0.06 -30.31 -37.90
CA LEU A 301 -0.55 -31.69 -37.92
C LEU A 301 0.26 -32.58 -38.87
N LEU A 302 0.69 -32.07 -40.03
CA LEU A 302 1.57 -32.80 -40.96
C LEU A 302 2.98 -33.04 -40.41
N ALA A 303 3.44 -32.23 -39.44
CA ALA A 303 4.75 -32.40 -38.81
C ALA A 303 4.76 -33.55 -37.78
N ILE A 304 3.60 -34.05 -37.36
CA ILE A 304 3.46 -35.16 -36.41
C ILE A 304 3.96 -36.45 -37.07
N LYS A 305 4.91 -37.11 -36.42
CA LYS A 305 5.48 -38.36 -36.92
C LYS A 305 4.41 -39.45 -36.95
N GLY A 306 4.07 -39.94 -38.14
CA GLY A 306 3.01 -40.93 -38.34
C GLY A 306 1.78 -40.40 -39.08
N VAL A 307 1.71 -39.09 -39.32
CA VAL A 307 0.68 -38.46 -40.17
C VAL A 307 1.19 -38.39 -41.61
N GLN A 308 0.51 -39.07 -42.54
CA GLN A 308 0.85 -39.06 -43.96
C GLN A 308 0.22 -37.88 -44.70
N SER A 309 -1.08 -37.65 -44.49
CA SER A 309 -1.82 -36.55 -45.13
C SER A 309 -3.11 -36.22 -44.37
N ILE A 310 -3.60 -35.00 -44.55
CA ILE A 310 -4.88 -34.54 -43.99
C ILE A 310 -5.90 -34.52 -45.13
N ILE A 311 -6.96 -35.31 -45.00
CA ILE A 311 -7.99 -35.49 -46.03
C ILE A 311 -9.04 -34.39 -45.92
N ARG A 312 -9.39 -34.00 -44.69
CA ARG A 312 -10.46 -33.05 -44.42
C ARG A 312 -10.17 -32.26 -43.16
N LEU A 313 -10.45 -30.96 -43.22
CA LEU A 313 -10.46 -30.03 -42.10
C LEU A 313 -11.55 -29.00 -42.36
N GLU A 314 -12.69 -29.14 -41.69
CA GLU A 314 -13.85 -28.26 -41.82
C GLU A 314 -14.66 -28.22 -40.52
N LEU A 315 -15.53 -27.23 -40.36
CA LEU A 315 -16.50 -27.23 -39.25
C LEU A 315 -17.78 -27.98 -39.67
N ASP A 316 -18.38 -28.69 -38.72
CA ASP A 316 -19.66 -29.37 -38.95
C ASP A 316 -20.82 -28.38 -39.05
N GLU A 317 -21.23 -28.06 -40.29
CA GLU A 317 -22.32 -27.12 -40.56
C GLU A 317 -23.64 -27.42 -39.84
N ASN A 318 -23.88 -28.69 -39.46
CA ASN A 318 -25.10 -29.13 -38.77
C ASN A 318 -25.03 -28.92 -37.24
N LYS A 319 -23.82 -28.74 -36.69
CA LYS A 319 -23.57 -28.53 -35.25
C LYS A 319 -23.06 -27.12 -34.94
N ASP A 320 -22.68 -26.34 -35.96
CA ASP A 320 -22.25 -24.96 -35.81
C ASP A 320 -23.39 -24.01 -35.43
N ASN A 321 -23.17 -23.20 -34.40
CA ASN A 321 -24.05 -22.06 -34.12
C ASN A 321 -23.68 -20.89 -35.05
N LYS A 322 -24.25 -20.88 -36.27
CA LYS A 322 -23.97 -19.88 -37.33
C LYS A 322 -24.20 -18.41 -36.93
N LYS A 323 -24.84 -18.15 -35.78
CA LYS A 323 -24.99 -16.79 -35.22
C LYS A 323 -23.76 -16.33 -34.42
N ILE A 324 -23.03 -17.26 -33.83
CA ILE A 324 -21.88 -17.01 -32.96
C ILE A 324 -20.57 -17.24 -33.72
N ILE A 325 -20.50 -18.31 -34.52
CA ILE A 325 -19.36 -18.61 -35.39
C ILE A 325 -19.82 -18.45 -36.83
N SER A 326 -19.15 -17.56 -37.57
CA SER A 326 -19.46 -17.32 -38.98
C SER A 326 -18.19 -17.38 -39.83
N PRO A 327 -18.21 -18.02 -41.01
CA PRO A 327 -17.05 -18.07 -41.88
C PRO A 327 -16.74 -16.69 -42.46
N LEU A 328 -15.45 -16.36 -42.61
CA LEU A 328 -15.02 -15.13 -43.26
C LEU A 328 -15.21 -15.23 -44.78
N LEU A 329 -15.83 -14.20 -45.37
CA LEU A 329 -15.99 -14.10 -46.82
C LEU A 329 -14.59 -14.02 -47.45
N GLN A 330 -14.23 -15.02 -48.27
CA GLN A 330 -12.96 -15.18 -49.01
C GLN A 330 -11.82 -15.94 -48.29
N ASP A 331 -12.03 -16.49 -47.09
CA ASP A 331 -11.06 -17.40 -46.45
C ASP A 331 -11.74 -18.66 -45.91
N ASN A 332 -11.38 -19.82 -46.46
CA ASN A 332 -11.95 -21.12 -46.07
C ASN A 332 -11.41 -21.64 -44.73
N TRP A 333 -10.38 -20.99 -44.16
CA TRP A 333 -9.70 -21.44 -42.94
C TRP A 333 -9.91 -20.51 -41.75
N SER A 334 -10.71 -19.45 -41.91
CA SER A 334 -10.93 -18.45 -40.88
C SER A 334 -12.40 -18.27 -40.54
N TRP A 335 -12.68 -18.19 -39.25
CA TRP A 335 -14.00 -17.97 -38.69
C TRP A 335 -14.01 -16.76 -37.76
N GLN A 336 -15.07 -15.98 -37.83
CA GLN A 336 -15.35 -14.88 -36.92
C GLN A 336 -16.22 -15.38 -35.77
N ILE A 337 -15.76 -15.10 -34.55
CA ILE A 337 -16.41 -15.44 -33.29
C ILE A 337 -17.05 -14.18 -32.74
N ALA A 338 -18.33 -14.26 -32.38
CA ALA A 338 -19.07 -13.12 -31.85
C ALA A 338 -18.50 -12.62 -30.53
N LYS A 339 -18.69 -11.32 -30.27
CA LYS A 339 -18.26 -10.66 -29.03
C LYS A 339 -18.78 -11.40 -27.80
N GLY A 340 -17.90 -11.58 -26.81
CA GLY A 340 -18.22 -12.22 -25.53
C GLY A 340 -18.02 -13.74 -25.53
N TYR A 341 -17.70 -14.34 -26.68
CA TYR A 341 -17.49 -15.77 -26.82
C TYR A 341 -16.02 -16.12 -27.12
N TYR A 342 -15.61 -17.34 -26.76
CA TYR A 342 -14.33 -17.94 -27.16
C TYR A 342 -14.52 -19.36 -27.69
N PRO A 343 -13.68 -19.83 -28.63
CA PRO A 343 -13.86 -21.16 -29.21
C PRO A 343 -13.38 -22.23 -28.23
N ARG A 344 -14.21 -23.26 -28.04
CA ARG A 344 -13.88 -24.45 -27.26
C ARG A 344 -13.92 -25.68 -28.16
N LEU A 345 -12.76 -26.28 -28.39
CA LEU A 345 -12.66 -27.43 -29.28
C LEU A 345 -13.33 -28.68 -28.65
N TRP A 346 -14.19 -29.34 -29.41
CA TRP A 346 -14.81 -30.65 -29.04
C TRP A 346 -15.60 -30.71 -27.71
N GLY A 347 -16.18 -29.59 -27.25
CA GLY A 347 -17.17 -29.60 -26.17
C GLY A 347 -16.60 -29.80 -24.75
N ASP A 348 -17.48 -30.17 -23.81
CA ASP A 348 -17.17 -30.36 -22.38
C ASP A 348 -16.23 -31.56 -22.12
N ASP A 349 -16.51 -32.72 -22.75
CA ASP A 349 -15.68 -33.93 -22.65
C ASP A 349 -15.07 -34.26 -24.03
N PRO A 350 -13.97 -33.58 -24.42
CA PRO A 350 -13.41 -33.75 -25.76
C PRO A 350 -12.88 -35.16 -25.98
N LEU A 351 -12.27 -35.78 -24.96
CA LEU A 351 -11.76 -37.15 -25.06
C LEU A 351 -12.89 -38.17 -25.20
N GLY A 352 -14.02 -37.94 -24.53
CA GLY A 352 -15.24 -38.73 -24.75
C GLY A 352 -15.78 -38.58 -26.17
N LEU A 353 -15.77 -37.37 -26.72
CA LEU A 353 -16.29 -37.10 -28.07
C LEU A 353 -15.40 -37.71 -29.16
N ILE A 354 -14.08 -37.52 -29.11
CA ILE A 354 -13.15 -38.01 -30.15
C ILE A 354 -12.99 -39.54 -30.16
N THR A 355 -13.38 -40.22 -29.07
CA THR A 355 -13.36 -41.70 -28.99
C THR A 355 -14.73 -42.33 -29.25
N SER A 356 -15.77 -41.50 -29.42
CA SER A 356 -17.14 -41.96 -29.68
C SER A 356 -17.33 -42.44 -31.14
N PRO A 357 -18.42 -43.20 -31.43
CA PRO A 357 -18.76 -43.59 -32.80
C PRO A 357 -19.00 -42.40 -33.75
N ASP A 358 -19.46 -41.27 -33.20
CA ASP A 358 -19.71 -40.01 -33.91
C ASP A 358 -18.50 -39.05 -33.83
N SER A 359 -17.29 -39.61 -33.71
CA SER A 359 -16.07 -38.85 -33.52
C SER A 359 -15.85 -37.83 -34.66
N PRO A 360 -15.54 -36.57 -34.32
CA PRO A 360 -15.12 -35.58 -35.28
C PRO A 360 -13.67 -35.77 -35.77
N LEU A 361 -12.88 -36.64 -35.12
CA LEU A 361 -11.50 -36.94 -35.47
C LEU A 361 -11.38 -38.38 -35.99
N THR A 362 -11.21 -38.55 -37.30
CA THR A 362 -11.09 -39.87 -37.94
C THR A 362 -9.65 -40.15 -38.34
N LEU A 363 -9.05 -41.22 -37.82
CA LEU A 363 -7.77 -41.73 -38.32
C LEU A 363 -7.98 -42.93 -39.25
N ILE A 364 -7.38 -42.87 -40.44
CA ILE A 364 -7.51 -43.89 -41.48
C ILE A 364 -6.16 -44.56 -41.68
N ALA A 365 -6.11 -45.87 -41.45
CA ALA A 365 -4.94 -46.71 -41.70
C ALA A 365 -4.96 -47.33 -43.11
N LYS A 366 -3.89 -48.03 -43.49
CA LYS A 366 -3.76 -48.68 -44.80
C LYS A 366 -4.95 -49.60 -45.09
N GLY A 367 -5.57 -49.43 -46.26
CA GLY A 367 -6.77 -50.18 -46.67
C GLY A 367 -8.11 -49.50 -46.35
N GLY A 368 -8.10 -48.26 -45.84
CA GLY A 368 -9.32 -47.50 -45.55
C GLY A 368 -9.96 -47.87 -44.21
N VAL A 369 -9.23 -48.57 -43.34
CA VAL A 369 -9.73 -49.01 -42.03
C VAL A 369 -9.71 -47.83 -41.07
N LYS A 370 -10.88 -47.49 -40.51
CA LYS A 370 -10.99 -46.51 -39.42
C LYS A 370 -10.42 -47.11 -38.13
N VAL A 371 -9.50 -46.40 -37.50
CA VAL A 371 -8.92 -46.81 -36.23
C VAL A 371 -9.76 -46.28 -35.08
N VAL A 372 -10.01 -47.13 -34.07
CA VAL A 372 -10.67 -46.76 -32.82
C VAL A 372 -9.67 -46.96 -31.69
N VAL A 373 -9.57 -45.95 -30.82
CA VAL A 373 -8.70 -45.96 -29.64
C VAL A 373 -9.55 -45.64 -28.42
N SER A 374 -9.24 -46.25 -27.28
CA SER A 374 -9.98 -45.97 -26.04
C SER A 374 -9.55 -44.64 -25.40
N ARG A 375 -10.47 -44.05 -24.62
CA ARG A 375 -10.20 -42.82 -23.85
C ARG A 375 -8.98 -42.94 -22.93
N GLU A 376 -8.81 -44.10 -22.31
CA GLU A 376 -7.77 -44.35 -21.31
C GLU A 376 -6.39 -44.44 -21.96
N GLU A 377 -6.28 -45.04 -23.15
CA GLU A 377 -5.05 -45.11 -23.93
C GLU A 377 -4.60 -43.72 -24.40
N ILE A 378 -5.53 -42.88 -24.89
CA ILE A 378 -5.20 -41.50 -25.26
C ILE A 378 -4.77 -40.71 -24.02
N LYS A 379 -5.54 -40.79 -22.93
CA LYS A 379 -5.23 -40.06 -21.68
C LYS A 379 -3.84 -40.41 -21.13
N LYS A 380 -3.40 -41.66 -21.28
CA LYS A 380 -2.06 -42.11 -20.87
C LYS A 380 -0.94 -41.49 -21.70
N ASN A 381 -1.20 -41.16 -22.97
CA ASN A 381 -0.22 -40.59 -23.89
C ASN A 381 -0.28 -39.06 -23.98
N ILE A 382 -1.29 -38.40 -23.36
CA ILE A 382 -1.28 -36.94 -23.21
C ILE A 382 -0.17 -36.55 -22.26
N ILE A 383 0.75 -35.70 -22.74
CA ILE A 383 1.85 -35.18 -21.94
C ILE A 383 1.28 -34.08 -21.02
N THR A 384 1.26 -34.34 -19.71
CA THR A 384 1.02 -33.30 -18.71
C THR A 384 2.35 -32.69 -18.29
N GLU A 385 2.52 -31.40 -18.56
CA GLU A 385 3.70 -30.67 -18.07
C GLU A 385 3.66 -30.60 -16.54
N PRO A 386 4.76 -30.93 -15.85
CA PRO A 386 4.80 -30.81 -14.39
C PRO A 386 4.71 -29.34 -14.00
N LEU A 387 3.95 -29.05 -12.94
CA LEU A 387 3.89 -27.70 -12.38
C LEU A 387 5.29 -27.27 -11.93
N ILE A 388 5.79 -26.20 -12.55
CA ILE A 388 7.03 -25.55 -12.13
C ILE A 388 6.73 -24.78 -10.85
N ASN A 389 7.56 -24.91 -9.82
CA ASN A 389 7.47 -24.08 -8.61
C ASN A 389 8.80 -23.34 -8.43
N ILE A 390 8.78 -22.02 -8.64
CA ILE A 390 9.98 -21.20 -8.49
C ILE A 390 10.31 -21.08 -7.00
N GLN A 391 11.52 -21.48 -6.64
CA GLN A 391 12.07 -21.29 -5.30
C GLN A 391 12.91 -20.00 -5.26
N PRO A 392 12.93 -19.27 -4.13
CA PRO A 392 13.83 -18.13 -3.95
C PRO A 392 15.30 -18.52 -4.17
N GLU A 393 16.05 -17.68 -4.88
CA GLU A 393 17.49 -17.87 -5.06
C GLU A 393 18.22 -17.29 -3.85
N LEU A 394 18.89 -18.17 -3.10
CA LEU A 394 19.57 -17.81 -1.85
C LEU A 394 21.08 -17.97 -1.99
N LEU A 395 21.81 -17.03 -1.41
CA LEU A 395 23.22 -17.24 -1.09
C LEU A 395 23.31 -17.95 0.26
N ASN A 396 23.47 -19.27 0.22
CA ASN A 396 23.53 -20.13 1.41
C ASN A 396 24.61 -19.70 2.40
N TRP A 397 24.39 -20.03 3.67
CA TRP A 397 25.39 -19.84 4.73
C TRP A 397 26.72 -20.53 4.40
N GLY A 398 27.83 -19.84 4.67
CA GLY A 398 29.16 -20.40 4.61
C GLY A 398 29.54 -21.18 5.87
N LYS A 399 30.84 -21.33 6.12
CA LYS A 399 31.35 -21.93 7.34
C LYS A 399 31.62 -20.84 8.37
N HIS A 400 30.87 -20.86 9.48
CA HIS A 400 31.13 -19.93 10.58
C HIS A 400 32.57 -20.05 11.12
N ARG A 401 33.27 -18.92 11.21
CA ARG A 401 34.65 -18.81 11.74
C ARG A 401 34.64 -18.15 13.11
N LYS A 402 35.46 -18.67 14.03
CA LYS A 402 35.58 -18.14 15.40
C LYS A 402 36.51 -16.92 15.48
N VAL A 403 36.22 -15.89 14.70
CA VAL A 403 37.05 -14.68 14.59
C VAL A 403 37.08 -13.83 15.87
N LEU A 404 36.09 -14.01 16.76
CA LEU A 404 36.01 -13.32 18.05
C LEU A 404 37.02 -13.87 19.08
N ASP A 405 37.40 -15.15 18.97
CA ASP A 405 38.23 -15.82 19.98
C ASP A 405 39.64 -15.18 20.02
N TYR A 406 39.92 -14.45 21.09
CA TYR A 406 41.20 -13.78 21.29
C TYR A 406 42.13 -14.61 22.20
N TYR A 407 43.42 -14.65 21.82
CA TYR A 407 44.47 -15.31 22.57
C TYR A 407 45.50 -14.25 22.99
N PRO A 408 45.67 -13.98 24.30
CA PRO A 408 46.52 -12.89 24.75
C PRO A 408 47.96 -12.98 24.30
N VAL A 409 48.51 -11.84 23.89
CA VAL A 409 49.93 -11.70 23.51
C VAL A 409 50.84 -11.98 24.71
N SER A 410 50.38 -11.65 25.92
CA SER A 410 51.04 -11.94 27.19
C SER A 410 51.39 -13.43 27.36
N ASN A 411 50.62 -14.33 26.75
CA ASN A 411 50.89 -15.77 26.80
C ASN A 411 52.02 -16.21 25.86
N LYS A 412 52.37 -15.40 24.86
CA LYS A 412 53.43 -15.66 23.88
C LYS A 412 54.81 -15.22 24.37
N LEU A 413 54.85 -14.38 25.40
CA LEU A 413 56.11 -13.91 25.98
C LEU A 413 56.81 -15.02 26.78
N PRO A 414 58.16 -15.03 26.80
CA PRO A 414 58.94 -15.96 27.61
C PRO A 414 58.50 -16.05 29.08
N ALA A 415 58.55 -17.26 29.66
CA ALA A 415 58.11 -17.50 31.03
C ALA A 415 58.87 -16.69 32.10
N CYS A 416 60.07 -16.20 31.79
CA CYS A 416 60.86 -15.36 32.69
C CYS A 416 60.21 -13.99 32.98
N TYR A 417 59.31 -13.50 32.12
CA TYR A 417 58.50 -12.30 32.40
C TYR A 417 57.45 -12.52 33.49
N GLY A 418 57.11 -13.77 33.80
CA GLY A 418 56.19 -14.12 34.88
C GLY A 418 54.74 -13.71 34.66
N LEU A 419 54.31 -13.57 33.39
CA LEU A 419 52.94 -13.17 33.03
C LEU A 419 51.95 -14.36 33.01
N GLN A 420 52.46 -15.59 33.06
CA GLN A 420 51.66 -16.82 33.12
C GLN A 420 51.47 -17.37 34.53
N THR A 421 52.11 -16.77 35.54
CA THR A 421 52.00 -17.17 36.94
C THR A 421 51.22 -16.12 37.74
N ASN A 422 50.59 -16.54 38.85
CA ASN A 422 49.86 -15.60 39.70
C ASN A 422 50.79 -14.47 40.18
N LYS A 423 50.23 -13.28 40.38
CA LYS A 423 50.99 -12.09 40.80
C LYS A 423 51.74 -12.35 42.10
N HIS A 424 53.06 -12.16 42.08
CA HIS A 424 53.93 -12.24 43.26
C HIS A 424 54.73 -10.94 43.52
N THR A 425 54.88 -10.04 42.53
CA THR A 425 55.65 -8.79 42.67
C THR A 425 54.95 -7.55 42.07
N LEU A 426 55.37 -6.35 42.49
CA LEU A 426 54.88 -5.07 41.94
C LEU A 426 55.28 -4.86 40.47
N GLN A 427 56.47 -5.34 40.06
CA GLN A 427 56.96 -5.24 38.69
C GLN A 427 56.11 -6.06 37.71
N GLN A 428 55.67 -7.26 38.11
CA GLN A 428 54.74 -8.07 37.31
C GLN A 428 53.39 -7.37 37.09
N LEU A 429 52.87 -6.68 38.12
CA LEU A 429 51.65 -5.89 38.00
C LEU A 429 51.81 -4.75 36.99
N GLN A 430 52.91 -4.00 37.07
CA GLN A 430 53.19 -2.89 36.14
C GLN A 430 53.32 -3.39 34.70
N LEU A 431 53.97 -4.54 34.48
CA LEU A 431 54.10 -5.11 33.14
C LEU A 431 52.75 -5.59 32.59
N HIS A 432 51.92 -6.24 33.39
CA HIS A 432 50.55 -6.58 33.00
C HIS A 432 49.73 -5.34 32.61
N GLN A 433 49.84 -4.27 33.40
CA GLN A 433 49.16 -3.00 33.13
C GLN A 433 49.71 -2.29 31.89
N PHE A 434 51.01 -2.39 31.63
CA PHE A 434 51.65 -1.85 30.42
C PHE A 434 51.16 -2.55 29.15
N ILE A 435 50.98 -3.87 29.20
CA ILE A 435 50.56 -4.67 28.04
C ILE A 435 49.04 -4.51 27.75
N LEU A 436 48.23 -4.21 28.77
CA LEU A 436 46.77 -4.16 28.67
C LEU A 436 46.22 -3.30 27.51
N PRO A 437 46.69 -2.06 27.24
CA PRO A 437 46.19 -1.27 26.11
C PRO A 437 46.44 -1.92 24.75
N PHE A 438 47.58 -2.59 24.57
CA PHE A 438 47.92 -3.30 23.33
C PHE A 438 47.06 -4.55 23.13
N GLU A 439 46.81 -5.30 24.22
CA GLU A 439 45.85 -6.42 24.22
C GLU A 439 44.45 -5.93 23.87
N GLN A 440 44.04 -4.78 24.41
CA GLN A 440 42.72 -4.19 24.15
C GLN A 440 42.53 -3.81 22.69
N ILE A 441 43.54 -3.22 22.03
CA ILE A 441 43.47 -2.86 20.59
C ILE A 441 43.29 -4.11 19.73
N LEU A 442 44.08 -5.16 19.99
CA LEU A 442 44.01 -6.41 19.23
C LEU A 442 42.69 -7.17 19.47
N ALA A 443 42.22 -7.19 20.72
CA ALA A 443 40.94 -7.79 21.09
C ALA A 443 39.77 -7.05 20.45
N ASN A 444 39.81 -5.71 20.40
CA ASN A 444 38.80 -4.89 19.72
C ASN A 444 38.76 -5.18 18.21
N GLY A 445 39.91 -5.35 17.56
CA GLY A 445 39.95 -5.76 16.15
C GLY A 445 39.24 -7.10 15.90
N CYS A 446 39.46 -8.09 16.77
CA CYS A 446 38.74 -9.38 16.70
C CYS A 446 37.23 -9.20 16.91
N ALA A 447 36.83 -8.32 17.83
CA ALA A 447 35.43 -8.01 18.09
C ALA A 447 34.76 -7.25 16.94
N GLU A 448 35.48 -6.36 16.27
CA GLU A 448 34.98 -5.58 15.14
C GLU A 448 34.77 -6.47 13.93
N LEU A 449 35.71 -7.39 13.66
CA LEU A 449 35.55 -8.41 12.63
C LEU A 449 34.36 -9.34 12.92
N ALA A 450 34.14 -9.72 14.19
CA ALA A 450 32.98 -10.50 14.59
C ALA A 450 31.64 -9.73 14.46
N LEU A 451 31.68 -8.40 14.49
CA LEU A 451 30.51 -7.54 14.33
C LEU A 451 30.12 -7.35 12.85
N LEU A 452 31.02 -7.66 11.91
CA LEU A 452 30.86 -7.43 10.47
C LEU A 452 29.51 -7.92 9.90
N PRO A 453 29.00 -9.14 10.20
CA PRO A 453 27.69 -9.58 9.73
C PRO A 453 26.56 -8.63 10.14
N LYS A 454 26.63 -8.04 11.34
CA LYS A 454 25.63 -7.09 11.84
C LYS A 454 25.86 -5.67 11.32
N LEU A 455 27.11 -5.27 11.10
CA LEU A 455 27.44 -3.96 10.52
C LEU A 455 26.99 -3.82 9.07
N LEU A 456 26.99 -4.91 8.30
CA LEU A 456 26.56 -4.91 6.90
C LEU A 456 25.17 -5.52 6.68
N ALA A 457 24.47 -5.91 7.75
CA ALA A 457 23.13 -6.45 7.63
C ALA A 457 22.12 -5.40 7.15
N PHE A 458 21.24 -5.80 6.23
CA PHE A 458 20.08 -5.00 5.83
C PHE A 458 18.96 -4.99 6.89
N LYS A 459 18.84 -6.08 7.66
CA LYS A 459 17.84 -6.24 8.75
C LYS A 459 18.52 -6.45 10.10
N GLN A 460 17.80 -6.20 11.19
CA GLN A 460 18.22 -6.53 12.57
C GLN A 460 19.60 -5.96 12.99
N ARG A 461 19.85 -4.70 12.63
CA ARG A 461 21.07 -3.98 12.99
C ARG A 461 21.11 -3.71 14.50
N GLY A 462 22.29 -3.89 15.10
CA GLY A 462 22.49 -3.70 16.54
C GLY A 462 22.67 -2.25 16.97
N ASN A 463 22.80 -2.02 18.27
CA ASN A 463 23.15 -0.72 18.85
C ASN A 463 24.66 -0.43 18.86
N LYS A 464 25.50 -1.23 18.19
CA LYS A 464 26.96 -1.09 18.22
C LYS A 464 27.51 -0.91 16.82
N VAL A 465 28.44 0.05 16.65
CA VAL A 465 29.12 0.35 15.37
C VAL A 465 30.62 0.07 15.38
N TYR A 466 31.17 -0.24 16.56
CA TYR A 466 32.55 -0.71 16.75
C TYR A 466 32.52 -1.99 17.60
N GLY A 467 33.52 -2.85 17.39
CA GLY A 467 33.72 -4.02 18.22
C GLY A 467 34.52 -3.68 19.47
N ALA A 468 34.01 -4.07 20.63
CA ALA A 468 34.78 -4.06 21.87
C ALA A 468 34.54 -5.35 22.64
N GLN A 469 35.63 -5.92 23.15
CA GLN A 469 35.58 -7.06 24.07
C GLN A 469 36.69 -6.95 25.10
N TRP A 470 36.46 -7.50 26.30
CA TRP A 470 37.54 -7.65 27.27
C TRP A 470 38.54 -8.71 26.77
N PRO A 471 39.86 -8.45 26.76
CA PRO A 471 40.84 -9.38 26.16
C PRO A 471 40.97 -10.71 26.90
N PHE A 472 40.66 -10.77 28.19
CA PHE A 472 40.95 -11.93 29.03
C PHE A 472 39.71 -12.76 29.35
N LYS A 473 39.81 -14.08 29.23
CA LYS A 473 38.75 -15.02 29.63
C LYS A 473 38.63 -15.14 31.15
N VAL A 474 37.47 -15.61 31.60
CA VAL A 474 37.18 -15.88 33.01
C VAL A 474 38.20 -16.87 33.59
N ASN A 475 38.68 -16.63 34.81
CA ASN A 475 39.65 -17.46 35.57
C ASN A 475 41.06 -17.52 34.96
N THR A 476 41.46 -16.53 34.15
CA THR A 476 42.84 -16.43 33.66
C THR A 476 43.69 -15.55 34.57
N VAL A 477 45.00 -15.80 34.63
CA VAL A 477 45.96 -15.00 35.43
C VAL A 477 45.85 -13.51 35.10
N SER A 478 45.86 -13.17 33.81
CA SER A 478 45.75 -11.77 33.36
C SER A 478 44.42 -11.13 33.72
N GLN A 479 43.31 -11.87 33.82
CA GLN A 479 42.06 -11.31 34.31
C GLN A 479 42.11 -11.03 35.82
N ASN A 480 42.63 -11.98 36.61
CA ASN A 480 42.73 -11.85 38.06
C ASN A 480 43.59 -10.64 38.47
N VAL A 481 44.65 -10.36 37.72
CA VAL A 481 45.53 -9.19 37.94
C VAL A 481 44.79 -7.86 37.77
N HIS A 482 43.79 -7.79 36.89
CA HIS A 482 43.04 -6.58 36.56
C HIS A 482 41.64 -6.52 37.21
N GLN A 483 41.33 -7.43 38.15
CA GLN A 483 39.98 -7.60 38.69
C GLN A 483 39.39 -6.31 39.30
N GLU A 484 40.23 -5.45 39.90
CA GLU A 484 39.80 -4.20 40.52
C GLU A 484 39.35 -3.14 39.51
N ILE A 485 40.03 -3.04 38.35
CA ILE A 485 39.76 -2.02 37.32
C ILE A 485 38.83 -2.52 36.22
N MET A 486 38.73 -3.84 36.05
CA MET A 486 37.99 -4.49 34.96
C MET A 486 36.52 -4.06 34.88
N PRO A 487 35.72 -4.00 35.96
CA PRO A 487 34.30 -3.64 35.86
C PRO A 487 34.07 -2.24 35.30
N ASP A 488 34.86 -1.25 35.75
CA ASP A 488 34.77 0.14 35.29
C ASP A 488 35.20 0.28 33.82
N LEU A 489 36.29 -0.38 33.43
CA LEU A 489 36.76 -0.36 32.04
C LEU A 489 35.79 -1.06 31.08
N ILE A 490 35.24 -2.22 31.47
CA ILE A 490 34.24 -2.93 30.65
C ILE A 490 32.99 -2.07 30.48
N LYS A 491 32.56 -1.35 31.52
CA LYS A 491 31.42 -0.43 31.43
C LYS A 491 31.73 0.69 30.41
N LYS A 492 32.84 1.41 30.59
CA LYS A 492 33.27 2.49 29.68
C LYS A 492 33.39 2.03 28.23
N LEU A 493 34.00 0.87 27.99
CA LEU A 493 34.13 0.29 26.65
C LEU A 493 32.76 -0.05 26.03
N ASN A 494 31.84 -0.58 26.83
CA ASN A 494 30.50 -0.89 26.32
C ASN A 494 29.66 0.36 26.04
N ASP A 495 29.84 1.42 26.82
CA ASP A 495 29.18 2.71 26.62
C ASP A 495 29.72 3.41 25.37
N ASP A 496 31.05 3.41 25.17
CA ASP A 496 31.72 4.11 24.05
C ASP A 496 31.43 3.50 22.67
N VAL A 497 31.03 2.21 22.60
CA VAL A 497 30.68 1.57 21.31
C VAL A 497 29.19 1.64 20.95
N GLN A 498 28.34 2.08 21.90
CA GLN A 498 26.90 2.14 21.69
C GLN A 498 26.49 3.42 20.95
N ILE A 499 25.44 3.35 20.13
CA ILE A 499 24.88 4.53 19.46
C ILE A 499 24.11 5.37 20.46
N ASP A 500 23.28 4.73 21.28
CA ASP A 500 22.55 5.34 22.39
C ASP A 500 22.63 4.49 23.66
N ASN A 501 22.73 5.15 24.81
CA ASN A 501 22.71 4.55 26.15
C ASN A 501 21.91 5.43 27.13
N ASP A 502 21.95 5.10 28.43
CA ASP A 502 21.24 5.87 29.48
C ASP A 502 21.70 7.35 29.57
N ASP A 503 22.92 7.67 29.12
CA ASP A 503 23.48 9.02 29.10
C ASP A 503 23.10 9.81 27.82
N GLY A 504 22.43 9.17 26.86
CA GLY A 504 21.95 9.77 25.61
C GLY A 504 22.59 9.20 24.35
N ILE A 505 22.60 10.00 23.28
CA ILE A 505 23.09 9.60 21.95
C ILE A 505 24.55 10.00 21.79
N HIS A 506 25.40 9.05 21.42
CA HIS A 506 26.81 9.27 21.10
C HIS A 506 26.94 9.74 19.64
N GLU A 507 27.17 11.04 19.44
CA GLU A 507 27.15 11.67 18.11
C GLU A 507 28.08 11.00 17.08
N ARG A 508 29.28 10.59 17.50
CA ARG A 508 30.24 9.93 16.62
C ARG A 508 29.70 8.58 16.10
N ASN A 509 29.08 7.81 16.99
CA ASN A 509 28.56 6.49 16.67
C ASN A 509 27.27 6.58 15.85
N TYR A 510 26.41 7.54 16.20
CA TYR A 510 25.22 7.89 15.44
C TYR A 510 25.57 8.29 14.01
N ALA A 511 26.54 9.20 13.83
CA ALA A 511 26.99 9.62 12.50
C ALA A 511 27.58 8.45 11.69
N LYS A 512 28.36 7.55 12.33
CA LYS A 512 28.90 6.36 11.67
C LYS A 512 27.78 5.43 11.19
N GLU A 513 26.77 5.16 12.02
CA GLU A 513 25.63 4.33 11.60
C GLU A 513 24.87 4.97 10.43
N LEU A 514 24.63 6.28 10.46
CA LEU A 514 23.97 6.96 9.35
C LEU A 514 24.78 6.92 8.05
N ALA A 515 26.12 6.95 8.13
CA ALA A 515 26.99 6.79 6.97
C ALA A 515 26.95 5.37 6.40
N ILE A 516 26.86 4.36 7.26
CA ILE A 516 26.68 2.96 6.82
C ILE A 516 25.31 2.80 6.15
N LEU A 517 24.25 3.38 6.72
CA LEU A 517 22.92 3.34 6.11
C LEU A 517 22.90 4.02 4.74
N GLU A 518 23.54 5.18 4.57
CA GLU A 518 23.71 5.83 3.27
C GLU A 518 24.37 4.90 2.26
N TYR A 519 25.48 4.27 2.64
CA TYR A 519 26.21 3.35 1.78
C TYR A 519 25.35 2.14 1.36
N LEU A 520 24.64 1.51 2.31
CA LEU A 520 23.81 0.34 2.04
C LEU A 520 22.56 0.68 1.23
N LEU A 521 21.95 1.85 1.45
CA LEU A 521 20.84 2.33 0.61
C LEU A 521 21.30 2.61 -0.83
N GLY A 522 22.55 3.04 -1.00
CA GLY A 522 23.18 3.27 -2.31
C GLY A 522 23.16 2.04 -3.23
N TYR A 523 23.17 0.82 -2.68
CA TYR A 523 23.03 -0.42 -3.47
C TYR A 523 21.71 -0.50 -4.24
N PHE A 524 20.66 0.17 -3.74
CA PHE A 524 19.32 0.16 -4.32
C PHE A 524 19.01 1.46 -5.09
N GLY A 525 20.04 2.28 -5.37
CA GLY A 525 19.87 3.56 -6.05
C GLY A 525 19.11 4.61 -5.23
N THR A 526 19.01 4.41 -3.90
CA THR A 526 18.36 5.35 -2.99
C THR A 526 19.37 5.99 -2.06
N GLN A 527 18.95 7.08 -1.41
CA GLN A 527 19.78 7.85 -0.50
C GLN A 527 19.04 8.01 0.82
N ARG A 528 19.78 8.13 1.92
CA ARG A 528 19.23 8.44 3.23
C ARG A 528 18.63 9.84 3.20
N ALA A 529 17.55 10.04 3.93
CA ALA A 529 16.96 11.37 4.07
C ALA A 529 17.91 12.37 4.73
N ALA A 530 17.79 13.65 4.35
CA ALA A 530 18.33 14.73 5.17
C ALA A 530 17.54 14.76 6.49
N ARG A 531 18.21 14.80 7.65
CA ARG A 531 17.51 14.82 8.94
C ARG A 531 16.92 16.21 9.19
N PRO A 532 15.60 16.37 9.31
CA PRO A 532 15.00 17.64 9.72
C PRO A 532 15.42 17.98 11.16
N LEU A 533 15.71 19.26 11.42
CA LEU A 533 16.17 19.73 12.74
C LEU A 533 15.16 19.48 13.87
N ILE A 534 13.88 19.38 13.52
CA ILE A 534 12.74 19.22 14.44
C ILE A 534 12.55 17.78 14.97
N LEU A 535 13.25 16.78 14.41
CA LEU A 535 12.98 15.37 14.71
C LEU A 535 13.90 14.78 15.77
N ASN A 536 13.29 13.91 16.58
CA ASN A 536 14.00 13.04 17.51
C ASN A 536 14.98 12.16 16.72
N ARG A 537 16.25 12.18 17.14
CA ARG A 537 17.34 11.44 16.49
C ARG A 537 17.12 9.92 16.48
N GLN A 538 16.54 9.35 17.52
CA GLN A 538 16.29 7.90 17.63
C GLN A 538 15.11 7.45 16.75
N ASP A 539 14.08 8.29 16.65
CA ASP A 539 12.96 8.06 15.74
C ASP A 539 13.42 8.12 14.28
N PHE A 540 14.25 9.12 13.93
CA PHE A 540 14.87 9.23 12.61
C PHE A 540 15.73 8.00 12.29
N LEU A 541 16.61 7.58 13.19
CA LEU A 541 17.48 6.41 12.96
C LEU A 541 16.65 5.14 12.74
N SER A 542 15.62 4.93 13.56
CA SER A 542 14.72 3.78 13.45
C SER A 542 13.98 3.78 12.10
N THR A 543 13.53 4.96 11.64
CA THR A 543 12.89 5.15 10.33
C THR A 543 13.84 4.78 9.19
N GLN A 544 15.09 5.26 9.21
CA GLN A 544 16.08 4.95 8.16
C GLN A 544 16.50 3.47 8.17
N ARG A 545 16.59 2.82 9.34
CA ARG A 545 16.82 1.38 9.44
C ARG A 545 15.64 0.57 8.88
N GLY A 546 14.41 0.98 9.20
CA GLY A 546 13.20 0.38 8.65
C GLY A 546 13.12 0.52 7.12
N TYR A 547 13.53 1.68 6.61
CA TYR A 547 13.61 1.95 5.17
C TYR A 547 14.55 0.98 4.44
N LEU A 548 15.77 0.80 4.96
CA LEU A 548 16.73 -0.16 4.41
C LEU A 548 16.19 -1.61 4.50
N ALA A 549 15.64 -1.99 5.66
CA ALA A 549 15.19 -3.35 5.92
C ALA A 549 14.02 -3.81 5.04
N GLN A 550 13.15 -2.88 4.63
CA GLN A 550 11.95 -3.17 3.83
C GLN A 550 12.11 -2.80 2.36
N GLN A 551 13.31 -2.43 1.91
CA GLN A 551 13.55 -1.98 0.54
C GLN A 551 13.01 -2.92 -0.57
N PRO A 552 13.09 -4.27 -0.46
CA PRO A 552 12.49 -5.16 -1.46
C PRO A 552 10.98 -4.97 -1.60
N GLU A 553 10.26 -4.88 -0.48
CA GLU A 553 8.80 -4.67 -0.47
C GLU A 553 8.45 -3.29 -1.02
N LEU A 554 9.20 -2.26 -0.60
CA LEU A 554 8.97 -0.87 -0.99
C LEU A 554 9.18 -0.64 -2.49
N ALA A 555 10.19 -1.29 -3.07
CA ALA A 555 10.45 -1.22 -4.50
C ALA A 555 9.38 -1.97 -5.30
N TYR A 556 9.04 -3.19 -4.89
CA TYR A 556 8.08 -4.05 -5.59
C TYR A 556 6.67 -3.44 -5.60
N HIS A 557 6.20 -2.90 -4.48
CA HIS A 557 4.86 -2.35 -4.32
C HIS A 557 4.77 -0.82 -4.52
N ARG A 558 5.69 -0.21 -5.29
CA ARG A 558 5.82 1.25 -5.43
C ARG A 558 4.51 1.99 -5.70
N ASN A 559 3.70 1.49 -6.63
CA ASN A 559 2.43 2.10 -7.05
C ASN A 559 1.19 1.43 -6.42
N ASN A 560 1.40 0.34 -5.69
CA ASN A 560 0.32 -0.46 -5.11
C ASN A 560 -0.18 0.20 -3.82
N ILE A 561 -1.50 0.31 -3.70
CA ILE A 561 -2.15 0.92 -2.53
C ILE A 561 -3.24 0.02 -1.96
N ARG A 562 -2.93 -0.51 -0.78
CA ARG A 562 -3.83 -1.34 0.02
C ARG A 562 -4.51 -0.52 1.10
N ILE A 563 -5.71 -0.96 1.47
CA ILE A 563 -6.56 -0.33 2.49
C ILE A 563 -6.28 -0.87 3.90
N ASP A 564 -5.85 -2.12 3.99
CA ASP A 564 -5.63 -2.84 5.25
C ASP A 564 -4.19 -2.71 5.78
N LYS A 565 -3.31 -2.02 5.05
CA LYS A 565 -1.89 -1.86 5.39
C LYS A 565 -1.42 -0.44 5.09
N VAL A 566 -0.39 0.01 5.80
CA VAL A 566 0.35 1.22 5.43
C VAL A 566 1.03 0.96 4.09
N SER A 567 0.67 1.73 3.07
CA SER A 567 1.17 1.53 1.69
C SER A 567 2.69 1.73 1.59
N ALA A 568 3.31 1.03 0.64
CA ALA A 568 4.73 1.21 0.33
C ALA A 568 5.06 2.66 -0.06
N LEU A 569 4.18 3.32 -0.82
CA LEU A 569 4.30 4.75 -1.14
C LEU A 569 4.35 5.61 0.13
N GLN A 570 3.45 5.38 1.09
CA GLN A 570 3.43 6.11 2.36
C GLN A 570 4.71 5.88 3.17
N LYS A 571 5.18 4.63 3.26
CA LYS A 571 6.46 4.31 3.92
C LYS A 571 7.65 5.01 3.24
N ARG A 572 7.71 5.02 1.90
CA ARG A 572 8.78 5.68 1.12
C ARG A 572 8.79 7.19 1.33
N ILE A 573 7.63 7.83 1.29
CA ILE A 573 7.49 9.26 1.61
C ILE A 573 7.93 9.53 3.05
N ALA A 574 7.49 8.70 4.01
CA ALA A 574 7.89 8.83 5.41
C ALA A 574 9.41 8.70 5.58
N ALA A 575 10.04 7.74 4.89
CA ALA A 575 11.50 7.57 4.88
C ALA A 575 12.23 8.78 4.30
N ARG A 576 11.77 9.35 3.17
CA ARG A 576 12.34 10.55 2.51
C ARG A 576 12.25 11.79 3.39
N LEU A 577 11.12 11.97 4.07
CA LEU A 577 10.95 13.05 5.04
C LEU A 577 11.71 12.79 6.35
N GLY A 578 12.13 11.55 6.59
CA GLY A 578 12.77 11.12 7.84
C GLY A 578 11.82 10.97 9.02
N LEU A 579 10.51 10.81 8.77
CA LEU A 579 9.44 10.80 9.76
C LEU A 579 8.89 9.40 10.01
N GLY A 580 8.51 9.11 11.27
CA GLY A 580 7.53 8.08 11.58
C GLY A 580 8.06 6.65 11.63
N ARG A 581 8.78 6.28 12.70
CA ARG A 581 9.17 4.87 12.95
C ARG A 581 7.97 3.91 12.91
N LYS A 582 6.79 4.38 13.33
CA LYS A 582 5.56 3.59 13.43
C LYS A 582 5.00 3.17 12.07
N CYS A 583 5.40 3.83 10.99
CA CYS A 583 5.08 3.36 9.63
C CYS A 583 5.78 2.03 9.28
N PHE A 584 6.90 1.74 9.94
CA PHE A 584 7.72 0.56 9.68
C PHE A 584 7.53 -0.56 10.72
N SER A 585 6.68 -0.36 11.73
CA SER A 585 6.33 -1.41 12.69
C SER A 585 5.29 -2.37 12.12
N GLU A 586 5.40 -3.64 12.48
CA GLU A 586 4.43 -4.68 12.12
C GLU A 586 3.77 -5.25 13.39
N PRO A 587 2.44 -5.11 13.58
CA PRO A 587 1.49 -4.34 12.76
C PRO A 587 1.59 -2.81 12.99
N PRO A 588 1.22 -1.98 12.00
CA PRO A 588 1.19 -0.52 12.18
C PRO A 588 -0.02 -0.07 12.98
N ASP A 589 0.13 0.93 13.85
CA ASP A 589 -1.01 1.62 14.46
C ASP A 589 -1.50 2.75 13.55
N LEU A 590 -2.64 2.51 12.88
CA LEU A 590 -3.22 3.46 11.93
C LEU A 590 -3.65 4.80 12.58
N ALA A 591 -3.83 4.85 13.91
CA ALA A 591 -4.15 6.10 14.60
C ALA A 591 -2.92 6.98 14.89
N ASP A 592 -1.71 6.47 14.70
CA ASP A 592 -0.48 7.18 15.06
C ASP A 592 0.53 7.16 13.91
N LEU A 593 0.06 7.62 12.74
CA LEU A 593 0.88 7.82 11.56
C LEU A 593 1.33 9.30 11.48
N PRO A 594 2.52 9.58 10.93
CA PRO A 594 3.03 10.95 10.79
C PRO A 594 2.20 11.81 9.81
N PHE A 595 1.56 11.17 8.84
CA PHE A 595 0.65 11.77 7.86
C PHE A 595 -0.22 10.66 7.23
N TYR A 596 -1.28 11.06 6.53
CA TYR A 596 -2.23 10.14 5.89
C TYR A 596 -2.36 10.42 4.39
N LEU A 597 -2.45 9.36 3.60
CA LEU A 597 -2.72 9.43 2.16
C LEU A 597 -4.15 8.96 1.87
N ILE A 598 -4.96 9.83 1.29
CA ILE A 598 -6.36 9.53 0.94
C ILE A 598 -6.55 9.67 -0.56
N GLU A 599 -6.87 8.56 -1.21
CA GLU A 599 -7.23 8.54 -2.61
C GLU A 599 -8.70 8.94 -2.78
N HIS A 600 -8.95 10.00 -3.55
CA HIS A 600 -10.32 10.52 -3.70
C HIS A 600 -11.25 9.52 -4.39
N ARG A 601 -10.73 8.74 -5.34
CA ARG A 601 -11.44 7.65 -6.04
C ARG A 601 -12.14 6.67 -5.10
N ARG A 602 -11.60 6.45 -3.89
CA ARG A 602 -12.16 5.54 -2.87
C ARG A 602 -13.35 6.14 -2.12
N LEU A 603 -13.50 7.45 -2.15
CA LEU A 603 -14.62 8.17 -1.52
C LEU A 603 -15.82 8.29 -2.47
N LEU A 604 -15.77 7.65 -3.65
CA LEU A 604 -16.88 7.62 -4.60
C LEU A 604 -17.80 6.42 -4.35
N PRO A 605 -19.13 6.63 -4.34
CA PRO A 605 -20.11 5.55 -4.30
C PRO A 605 -20.12 4.76 -5.62
N VAL A 606 -20.60 3.52 -5.56
CA VAL A 606 -20.86 2.72 -6.76
C VAL A 606 -22.05 3.32 -7.53
N LYS A 607 -21.95 3.36 -8.87
CA LYS A 607 -23.02 3.89 -9.73
C LYS A 607 -24.23 2.96 -9.62
N PRO A 608 -25.41 3.45 -9.21
CA PRO A 608 -26.59 2.62 -9.05
C PRO A 608 -27.18 2.20 -10.41
N ASP A 609 -27.86 1.04 -10.45
CA ASP A 609 -28.66 0.61 -11.60
C ASP A 609 -29.92 1.47 -11.74
N GLU A 610 -30.13 2.06 -12.92
CA GLU A 610 -31.20 3.02 -13.19
C GLU A 610 -32.62 2.46 -12.98
N ALA A 611 -32.81 1.14 -13.00
CA ALA A 611 -34.12 0.54 -12.76
C ALA A 611 -34.69 0.83 -11.35
N PHE A 612 -33.82 1.10 -10.37
CA PHE A 612 -34.24 1.39 -8.99
C PHE A 612 -34.29 2.90 -8.69
N ASN A 613 -34.29 3.76 -9.73
CA ASN A 613 -34.50 5.20 -9.57
C ASN A 613 -35.93 5.56 -9.17
N SER A 614 -36.88 4.65 -9.37
CA SER A 614 -38.26 4.78 -8.93
C SER A 614 -38.49 4.12 -7.58
N GLU A 615 -39.44 4.63 -6.81
CA GLU A 615 -39.80 4.09 -5.49
C GLU A 615 -40.19 2.60 -5.56
N GLN A 616 -39.55 1.80 -4.71
CA GLN A 616 -39.80 0.39 -4.49
C GLN A 616 -40.41 0.18 -3.10
N THR A 617 -41.30 -0.79 -2.97
CA THR A 617 -41.81 -1.23 -1.67
C THR A 617 -41.07 -2.51 -1.24
N PRO A 618 -40.43 -2.54 -0.05
CA PRO A 618 -39.82 -3.75 0.50
C PRO A 618 -40.80 -4.93 0.55
N ASP A 619 -40.38 -6.13 0.16
CA ASP A 619 -41.20 -7.34 0.31
C ASP A 619 -41.24 -7.79 1.78
N ASN A 620 -40.09 -7.73 2.46
CA ASN A 620 -39.98 -8.00 3.89
C ASN A 620 -38.81 -7.21 4.52
N LEU A 621 -38.83 -7.05 5.85
CA LEU A 621 -37.82 -6.34 6.64
C LEU A 621 -37.42 -7.19 7.86
N GLU A 622 -36.12 -7.45 8.03
CA GLU A 622 -35.58 -8.10 9.22
C GLU A 622 -34.50 -7.22 9.87
N ILE A 623 -34.41 -7.25 11.20
CA ILE A 623 -33.34 -6.57 11.95
C ILE A 623 -32.56 -7.62 12.73
N LYS A 624 -31.25 -7.69 12.51
CA LYS A 624 -30.34 -8.59 13.24
C LYS A 624 -29.32 -7.79 14.04
N ASN A 625 -29.04 -8.25 15.25
CA ASN A 625 -28.03 -7.61 16.11
C ASN A 625 -26.63 -8.10 15.71
N HIS A 626 -25.63 -7.24 15.85
CA HIS A 626 -24.25 -7.72 15.85
C HIS A 626 -23.97 -8.56 17.10
N PRO A 627 -23.18 -9.65 17.00
CA PRO A 627 -22.85 -10.51 18.14
C PRO A 627 -22.14 -9.75 19.28
N ASP A 628 -21.42 -8.66 18.97
CA ASP A 628 -20.52 -7.96 19.90
C ASP A 628 -20.69 -6.43 19.94
N SER A 629 -21.78 -5.86 19.39
CA SER A 629 -21.98 -4.40 19.40
C SER A 629 -23.46 -3.99 19.54
N LYS A 630 -23.67 -2.70 19.84
CA LYS A 630 -25.01 -2.07 19.83
C LYS A 630 -25.55 -1.82 18.42
N ASN A 631 -24.77 -2.13 17.38
CA ASN A 631 -25.17 -1.92 16.01
C ASN A 631 -26.03 -3.09 15.50
N HIS A 632 -26.92 -2.77 14.58
CA HIS A 632 -27.86 -3.66 13.93
C HIS A 632 -27.67 -3.66 12.41
N HIS A 633 -27.86 -4.84 11.80
CA HIS A 633 -28.10 -5.00 10.37
C HIS A 633 -29.59 -4.89 10.08
N LEU A 634 -29.96 -3.98 9.20
CA LEU A 634 -31.29 -3.88 8.60
C LEU A 634 -31.27 -4.61 7.26
N ILE A 635 -32.03 -5.70 7.17
CA ILE A 635 -32.09 -6.58 6.01
C ILE A 635 -33.40 -6.31 5.27
N ILE A 636 -33.30 -5.83 4.04
CA ILE A 636 -34.45 -5.60 3.16
C ILE A 636 -34.51 -6.75 2.16
N ILE A 637 -35.61 -7.51 2.19
CA ILE A 637 -35.86 -8.60 1.24
C ILE A 637 -36.61 -8.02 0.04
N GLN A 638 -36.07 -8.27 -1.15
CA GLN A 638 -36.63 -7.87 -2.43
C GLN A 638 -36.36 -8.99 -3.45
N GLN A 639 -37.39 -9.68 -3.92
CA GLN A 639 -37.23 -10.86 -4.79
C GLN A 639 -36.73 -10.52 -6.21
N SER A 640 -36.87 -9.27 -6.66
CA SER A 640 -36.61 -8.81 -8.03
C SER A 640 -35.26 -8.10 -8.23
N THR A 641 -34.32 -8.19 -7.29
CA THR A 641 -33.03 -7.45 -7.32
C THR A 641 -31.81 -8.28 -7.72
N ALA A 642 -32.00 -9.57 -8.03
CA ALA A 642 -30.91 -10.52 -8.28
C ALA A 642 -29.91 -10.00 -9.33
N GLY A 643 -28.65 -9.83 -8.92
CA GLY A 643 -27.55 -9.41 -9.78
C GLY A 643 -27.53 -7.94 -10.23
N ARG A 644 -28.46 -7.10 -9.76
CA ARG A 644 -28.56 -5.68 -10.19
C ARG A 644 -28.12 -4.67 -9.14
N LEU A 645 -28.30 -4.99 -7.85
CA LEU A 645 -27.77 -4.18 -6.76
C LEU A 645 -26.29 -4.51 -6.54
N LEU A 646 -25.51 -3.51 -6.10
CA LEU A 646 -24.07 -3.66 -5.86
C LEU A 646 -23.68 -3.22 -4.45
N HIS A 647 -22.69 -3.90 -3.86
CA HIS A 647 -22.09 -3.50 -2.58
C HIS A 647 -21.54 -2.07 -2.71
N GLY A 648 -21.83 -1.19 -1.76
CA GLY A 648 -21.43 0.22 -1.80
C GLY A 648 -22.33 1.12 -2.65
N GLN A 649 -23.45 0.60 -3.18
CA GLN A 649 -24.50 1.40 -3.80
C GLN A 649 -25.27 2.19 -2.73
N MET A 650 -25.66 3.41 -3.09
CA MET A 650 -26.36 4.33 -2.19
C MET A 650 -27.86 4.39 -2.49
N ILE A 651 -28.68 4.25 -1.45
CA ILE A 651 -30.15 4.29 -1.52
C ILE A 651 -30.73 5.28 -0.50
N ASN A 652 -31.98 5.66 -0.70
CA ASN A 652 -32.78 6.42 0.24
C ASN A 652 -33.90 5.54 0.79
N LEU A 653 -34.15 5.63 2.10
CA LEU A 653 -35.36 5.09 2.71
C LEU A 653 -36.38 6.22 2.87
N ILE A 654 -37.56 6.06 2.29
CA ILE A 654 -38.62 7.05 2.25
C ILE A 654 -39.75 6.57 3.16
N ILE A 655 -40.10 7.39 4.14
CA ILE A 655 -41.20 7.14 5.06
C ILE A 655 -42.37 8.05 4.68
N LYS A 656 -43.48 7.46 4.20
CA LYS A 656 -44.67 8.20 3.75
C LYS A 656 -45.61 8.53 4.92
N GLY A 657 -46.24 9.72 4.93
CA GLY A 657 -47.23 10.13 5.94
C GLY A 657 -47.24 11.64 6.19
N GLU A 658 -48.11 12.12 7.10
CA GLU A 658 -48.22 13.56 7.44
C GLU A 658 -46.92 14.16 8.01
N ASN A 659 -46.11 13.33 8.68
CA ASN A 659 -44.75 13.65 9.16
C ASN A 659 -43.67 12.81 8.45
N GLY A 660 -43.91 12.45 7.19
CA GLY A 660 -42.98 11.65 6.40
C GLY A 660 -41.64 12.36 6.16
N PHE A 661 -40.55 11.60 6.14
CA PHE A 661 -39.21 12.12 5.83
C PHE A 661 -38.40 11.06 5.06
N THR A 662 -37.30 11.50 4.47
CA THR A 662 -36.39 10.62 3.73
C THR A 662 -35.07 10.48 4.47
N LEU A 663 -34.73 9.26 4.87
CA LEU A 663 -33.37 8.90 5.27
C LEU A 663 -32.52 8.77 4.02
N ARG A 664 -31.82 9.86 3.70
CA ARG A 664 -30.96 9.91 2.52
C ARG A 664 -29.67 9.12 2.75
N GLY A 665 -29.10 8.61 1.68
CA GLY A 665 -27.70 8.20 1.67
C GLY A 665 -27.34 6.95 2.48
N GLN A 666 -28.24 5.97 2.54
CA GLN A 666 -27.95 4.68 3.15
C GLN A 666 -27.15 3.80 2.18
N VAL A 667 -26.08 3.17 2.65
CA VAL A 667 -25.16 2.40 1.80
C VAL A 667 -25.39 0.91 2.00
N ILE A 668 -25.50 0.18 0.89
CA ILE A 668 -25.63 -1.27 0.90
C ILE A 668 -24.29 -1.90 1.31
N THR A 669 -24.29 -2.65 2.41
CA THR A 669 -23.09 -3.29 2.97
C THR A 669 -22.95 -4.74 2.57
N GLU A 670 -24.04 -5.44 2.30
CA GLU A 670 -24.02 -6.83 1.82
C GLU A 670 -25.23 -7.11 0.92
N ILE A 671 -25.09 -8.08 0.03
CA ILE A 671 -26.14 -8.50 -0.90
C ILE A 671 -26.18 -10.02 -0.94
N THR A 672 -27.39 -10.56 -0.86
CA THR A 672 -27.70 -11.95 -1.19
C THR A 672 -28.60 -11.98 -2.43
N GLU A 673 -28.94 -13.18 -2.92
CA GLU A 673 -29.81 -13.31 -4.09
C GLU A 673 -31.17 -12.60 -3.96
N LYS A 674 -31.69 -12.47 -2.72
CA LYS A 674 -33.05 -11.96 -2.46
C LYS A 674 -33.09 -10.83 -1.43
N SER A 675 -31.97 -10.40 -0.88
CA SER A 675 -31.94 -9.36 0.13
C SER A 675 -30.68 -8.52 0.04
N PHE A 676 -30.75 -7.32 0.58
CA PHE A 676 -29.60 -6.46 0.77
C PHE A 676 -29.60 -5.89 2.19
N TYR A 677 -28.42 -5.51 2.66
CA TYR A 677 -28.15 -5.18 4.05
C TYR A 677 -27.75 -3.72 4.14
N LEU A 678 -28.29 -3.04 5.14
CA LEU A 678 -27.83 -1.74 5.61
C LEU A 678 -27.29 -1.93 7.03
N ASP A 679 -26.24 -1.21 7.37
CA ASP A 679 -25.62 -1.29 8.69
C ASP A 679 -25.73 0.04 9.42
N THR A 680 -26.31 0.00 10.62
CA THR A 680 -26.39 1.17 11.52
C THR A 680 -25.01 1.66 11.97
N HIS A 681 -23.97 0.83 11.95
CA HIS A 681 -22.60 1.25 12.22
C HIS A 681 -22.11 2.33 11.23
N ASN A 682 -22.60 2.27 9.99
CA ASN A 682 -22.19 3.18 8.91
C ASN A 682 -23.06 4.44 8.81
N SER A 683 -24.12 4.54 9.63
CA SER A 683 -25.14 5.59 9.55
C SER A 683 -25.79 5.82 10.92
N VAL A 684 -25.33 6.85 11.63
CA VAL A 684 -25.92 7.33 12.88
C VAL A 684 -27.38 7.74 12.68
N ALA A 685 -27.71 8.27 11.48
CA ALA A 685 -29.08 8.59 11.11
C ALA A 685 -29.97 7.34 11.06
N LEU A 686 -29.47 6.22 10.54
CA LEU A 686 -30.21 4.95 10.54
C LEU A 686 -30.35 4.39 11.95
N GLU A 687 -29.28 4.44 12.75
CA GLU A 687 -29.30 3.99 14.14
C GLU A 687 -30.39 4.72 14.95
N HIS A 688 -30.43 6.06 14.88
CA HIS A 688 -31.41 6.86 15.61
C HIS A 688 -32.86 6.67 15.12
N ASN A 689 -33.05 6.36 13.82
CA ASN A 689 -34.38 6.24 13.21
C ASN A 689 -34.82 4.78 13.01
N LEU A 690 -34.07 3.79 13.51
CA LEU A 690 -34.32 2.37 13.26
C LEU A 690 -35.74 1.94 13.68
N ASN A 691 -36.18 2.37 14.86
CA ASN A 691 -37.54 2.09 15.37
C ASN A 691 -38.63 2.71 14.48
N ILE A 692 -38.39 3.90 13.94
CA ILE A 692 -39.33 4.60 13.06
C ILE A 692 -39.41 3.90 11.71
N VAL A 693 -38.27 3.44 11.17
CA VAL A 693 -38.22 2.64 9.93
C VAL A 693 -38.99 1.33 10.10
N GLN A 694 -38.81 0.64 11.23
CA GLN A 694 -39.53 -0.60 11.53
C GLN A 694 -41.05 -0.36 11.61
N GLN A 695 -41.50 0.68 12.31
CA GLN A 695 -42.91 1.03 12.39
C GLN A 695 -43.49 1.39 11.01
N ALA A 696 -42.75 2.16 10.21
CA ALA A 696 -43.17 2.54 8.86
C ALA A 696 -43.34 1.33 7.93
N PHE A 697 -42.52 0.29 8.09
CA PHE A 697 -42.69 -0.96 7.37
C PHE A 697 -43.97 -1.69 7.80
N THR A 698 -44.22 -1.82 9.11
CA THR A 698 -45.47 -2.43 9.64
C THR A 698 -46.71 -1.69 9.14
N ASP A 699 -46.64 -0.37 9.04
CA ASP A 699 -47.72 0.49 8.55
C ASP A 699 -47.84 0.50 7.00
N LYS A 700 -46.99 -0.25 6.27
CA LYS A 700 -46.90 -0.27 4.80
C LYS A 700 -46.63 1.10 4.16
N LYS A 701 -45.88 1.94 4.87
CA LYS A 701 -45.51 3.31 4.46
C LYS A 701 -44.03 3.47 4.10
N LEU A 702 -43.24 2.42 4.26
CA LEU A 702 -41.82 2.40 3.90
C LEU A 702 -41.65 2.13 2.39
N CYS A 703 -40.89 2.98 1.73
CA CYS A 703 -40.41 2.79 0.36
C CYS A 703 -38.89 3.01 0.32
N TRP A 704 -38.23 2.52 -0.73
CA TRP A 704 -36.82 2.78 -0.97
C TRP A 704 -36.57 3.07 -2.45
N GLN A 705 -35.50 3.78 -2.76
CA GLN A 705 -35.05 4.03 -4.13
C GLN A 705 -33.56 4.34 -4.14
N ASN A 706 -32.92 4.36 -5.31
CA ASN A 706 -31.58 4.91 -5.46
C ASN A 706 -31.52 6.34 -4.95
N SER A 707 -30.44 6.69 -4.23
CA SER A 707 -30.24 8.08 -3.85
C SER A 707 -29.92 8.89 -5.10
N PRO A 708 -30.73 9.88 -5.49
CA PRO A 708 -30.43 10.69 -6.67
C PRO A 708 -29.22 11.60 -6.45
N VAL A 709 -28.99 12.00 -5.19
CA VAL A 709 -27.91 12.89 -4.75
C VAL A 709 -26.96 12.06 -3.89
N TRP A 710 -25.66 12.11 -4.18
CA TRP A 710 -24.67 11.39 -3.39
C TRP A 710 -23.71 12.32 -2.65
N LEU A 711 -23.57 13.58 -3.06
CA LEU A 711 -22.71 14.54 -2.39
C LEU A 711 -23.31 15.93 -2.46
N GLU A 712 -23.33 16.66 -1.35
CA GLU A 712 -23.61 18.08 -1.31
C GLU A 712 -22.30 18.88 -1.38
N ASP A 713 -22.31 20.02 -2.06
CA ASP A 713 -21.16 20.91 -2.15
C ASP A 713 -20.85 21.58 -0.79
N MET A 714 -19.59 21.99 -0.60
CA MET A 714 -19.12 22.53 0.67
C MET A 714 -19.68 23.94 0.98
N ASP A 715 -20.17 24.18 2.20
CA ASP A 715 -20.54 25.50 2.74
C ASP A 715 -19.83 25.86 4.07
N TYR A 716 -18.80 26.67 3.99
CA TYR A 716 -17.92 27.00 5.11
C TYR A 716 -18.59 28.02 6.06
N GLN A 717 -18.56 27.79 7.35
CA GLN A 717 -18.97 28.73 8.38
C GLN A 717 -18.10 29.98 8.30
N LEU A 718 -18.72 31.14 8.45
CA LEU A 718 -17.99 32.38 8.56
C LEU A 718 -17.38 32.51 9.95
N VAL A 719 -16.05 32.52 10.01
CA VAL A 719 -15.27 32.76 11.23
C VAL A 719 -14.23 33.83 10.94
N TYR A 720 -14.23 34.90 11.73
CA TYR A 720 -13.27 36.00 11.58
C TYR A 720 -11.94 35.70 12.27
N ALA A 721 -10.84 36.14 11.65
CA ALA A 721 -9.50 36.04 12.24
C ALA A 721 -9.29 37.09 13.35
N ASP A 722 -8.29 36.87 14.21
CA ASP A 722 -7.98 37.71 15.38
C ASP A 722 -7.72 39.20 15.06
N GLU A 723 -7.97 40.06 16.05
CA GLU A 723 -7.97 41.53 15.93
C GLU A 723 -6.64 42.14 15.44
N ILE A 724 -5.51 41.48 15.71
CA ILE A 724 -4.18 41.91 15.26
C ILE A 724 -4.12 42.04 13.73
N HIS A 725 -4.87 41.20 13.01
CA HIS A 725 -4.91 41.18 11.55
C HIS A 725 -6.05 42.01 10.96
N GLN A 726 -6.94 42.57 11.79
CA GLN A 726 -8.04 43.44 11.36
C GLN A 726 -7.63 44.94 11.30
N LYS A 727 -6.34 45.27 11.50
CA LYS A 727 -5.85 46.65 11.66
C LYS A 727 -5.84 47.52 10.38
N ASN A 728 -6.09 46.95 9.19
CA ASN A 728 -6.24 47.71 7.94
C ASN A 728 -7.73 47.81 7.58
N LYS A 729 -8.45 48.75 8.18
CA LYS A 729 -9.85 49.04 7.82
C LYS A 729 -9.93 49.86 6.53
N GLU A 730 -9.82 49.20 5.38
CA GLU A 730 -10.73 49.56 4.29
C GLU A 730 -12.01 48.77 4.58
N ASP A 731 -13.19 49.43 4.62
CA ASP A 731 -14.49 48.81 4.96
C ASP A 731 -14.89 47.64 4.02
N ASP A 732 -14.05 47.34 3.02
CA ASP A 732 -14.30 46.37 1.97
C ASP A 732 -13.47 45.08 2.11
N GLU A 733 -12.47 45.01 2.99
CA GLU A 733 -11.57 43.85 3.12
C GLU A 733 -11.59 43.24 4.52
N LEU A 734 -11.63 41.91 4.61
CA LEU A 734 -11.74 41.21 5.88
C LEU A 734 -11.03 39.86 5.89
N TRP A 735 -10.38 39.54 7.01
CA TRP A 735 -9.74 38.25 7.21
C TRP A 735 -10.70 37.25 7.86
N ILE A 736 -10.91 36.12 7.18
CA ILE A 736 -11.63 34.95 7.68
C ILE A 736 -10.64 33.80 7.93
N THR A 737 -11.03 32.83 8.75
CA THR A 737 -10.22 31.66 9.10
C THR A 737 -11.06 30.38 9.08
N SER A 738 -10.42 29.23 8.95
CA SER A 738 -11.06 27.91 9.11
C SER A 738 -11.42 27.62 10.57
N SER A 739 -12.41 26.75 10.77
CA SER A 739 -12.83 26.22 12.08
C SER A 739 -12.92 24.69 12.05
N PRO A 740 -13.08 24.00 13.20
CA PRO A 740 -13.29 22.54 13.21
C PRO A 740 -14.49 22.11 12.36
N GLN A 741 -15.50 22.97 12.24
CA GLN A 741 -16.74 22.74 11.49
C GLN A 741 -16.63 23.21 10.03
N SER A 742 -15.50 23.79 9.62
CA SER A 742 -15.27 24.38 8.30
C SER A 742 -13.78 24.39 7.97
N PRO A 743 -13.26 23.25 7.47
CA PRO A 743 -11.86 23.07 7.14
C PRO A 743 -11.43 24.04 6.03
N PHE A 744 -10.12 24.32 5.98
CA PHE A 744 -9.56 25.25 5.01
C PHE A 744 -9.65 24.68 3.58
N PRO A 745 -10.19 25.41 2.58
CA PRO A 745 -10.27 24.94 1.19
C PRO A 745 -8.88 24.89 0.54
N ALA A 746 -8.28 23.69 0.46
CA ALA A 746 -6.92 23.52 -0.06
C ALA A 746 -6.76 23.95 -1.53
N MET A 747 -7.84 23.93 -2.32
CA MET A 747 -7.85 24.29 -3.75
C MET A 747 -8.14 25.77 -4.04
N ILE A 748 -8.26 26.62 -3.01
CA ILE A 748 -8.53 28.05 -3.17
C ILE A 748 -7.49 28.75 -4.04
N LYS A 749 -7.95 29.67 -4.89
CA LYS A 749 -7.14 30.54 -5.76
C LYS A 749 -7.44 32.02 -5.49
N GLU A 750 -6.44 32.86 -5.73
CA GLU A 750 -6.65 34.30 -5.75
C GLU A 750 -7.57 34.66 -6.92
N GLY A 751 -8.58 35.50 -6.66
CA GLY A 751 -9.62 35.86 -7.62
C GLY A 751 -10.89 34.99 -7.56
N ASP A 752 -10.94 33.93 -6.77
CA ASP A 752 -12.15 33.12 -6.62
C ASP A 752 -13.33 33.95 -6.07
N GLU A 753 -14.51 33.85 -6.70
CA GLU A 753 -15.76 34.46 -6.21
C GLU A 753 -16.41 33.57 -5.16
N ILE A 754 -16.73 34.13 -4.01
CA ILE A 754 -17.49 33.48 -2.94
C ILE A 754 -18.82 34.20 -2.70
N THR A 755 -19.84 33.44 -2.29
CA THR A 755 -21.13 33.97 -1.82
C THR A 755 -21.32 33.59 -0.37
N LEU A 756 -21.59 34.59 0.46
CA LEU A 756 -21.96 34.48 1.86
C LEU A 756 -23.49 34.54 1.96
N LYS A 757 -24.09 33.54 2.61
CA LYS A 757 -25.54 33.38 2.78
C LYS A 757 -25.88 33.15 4.24
N TYR A 758 -27.00 33.71 4.68
CA TYR A 758 -27.58 33.41 5.98
C TYR A 758 -28.29 32.03 5.94
N LYS A 759 -27.94 31.11 6.84
CA LYS A 759 -28.48 29.72 6.82
C LYS A 759 -29.23 29.32 8.10
N ILE A 760 -28.99 29.99 9.23
CA ILE A 760 -29.57 29.61 10.54
C ILE A 760 -30.71 30.57 10.93
N THR A 761 -31.97 30.19 10.71
CA THR A 761 -33.14 31.01 11.05
C THR A 761 -33.42 30.94 12.57
N PRO A 762 -33.62 32.07 13.29
CA PRO A 762 -34.06 32.02 14.67
C PRO A 762 -35.50 31.51 14.74
N TYR A 763 -35.85 30.76 15.80
CA TYR A 763 -37.24 30.47 16.13
C TYR A 763 -37.89 31.72 16.72
N GLU A 764 -38.86 32.32 16.01
CA GLU A 764 -39.76 33.31 16.60
C GLU A 764 -41.11 32.66 16.97
N PRO A 765 -41.60 32.79 18.21
CA PRO A 765 -42.94 32.37 18.55
C PRO A 765 -43.95 33.29 17.86
N ALA A 766 -44.97 32.70 17.25
CA ALA A 766 -46.01 33.40 16.49
C ALA A 766 -46.65 34.56 17.27
N LYS A 767 -46.13 35.77 17.07
CA LYS A 767 -46.85 37.03 17.31
C LYS A 767 -46.84 37.80 15.99
N LYS A 768 -48.04 38.21 15.59
CA LYS A 768 -48.40 38.92 14.35
C LYS A 768 -47.26 39.80 13.82
N ILE A 769 -46.65 39.36 12.72
CA ILE A 769 -45.74 40.17 11.92
C ILE A 769 -46.59 41.23 11.22
N SER A 770 -46.49 42.49 11.66
CA SER A 770 -46.72 43.64 10.79
C SER A 770 -45.57 43.68 9.79
N ALA A 771 -45.92 43.83 8.51
CA ALA A 771 -44.99 43.90 7.39
C ALA A 771 -43.99 45.05 7.57
N ASP A 772 -42.79 44.73 8.04
CA ASP A 772 -41.58 45.52 7.78
C ASP A 772 -40.62 44.66 6.96
N MET A 773 -40.27 45.17 5.78
CA MET A 773 -39.39 44.51 4.82
C MET A 773 -37.93 44.54 5.31
N ASN A 774 -37.46 43.45 5.92
CA ASN A 774 -36.07 42.96 5.85
C ASN A 774 -35.94 41.68 6.69
N SER A 775 -36.48 40.56 6.22
CA SER A 775 -36.21 39.25 6.84
C SER A 775 -34.72 38.88 6.68
N PRO A 776 -34.03 38.46 7.76
CA PRO A 776 -32.62 38.00 7.70
C PRO A 776 -32.35 36.85 6.72
N SER A 777 -33.39 36.13 6.30
CA SER A 777 -33.35 35.00 5.35
C SER A 777 -32.88 35.36 3.93
N ASP A 778 -32.98 36.63 3.52
CA ASP A 778 -32.64 37.09 2.16
C ASP A 778 -31.25 37.76 2.08
N TYR A 779 -30.39 37.53 3.09
CA TYR A 779 -29.02 38.02 3.04
C TYR A 779 -28.14 37.15 2.12
N MET A 780 -27.66 37.77 1.03
CA MET A 780 -26.61 37.23 0.15
C MET A 780 -25.57 38.32 -0.13
N LEU A 781 -24.30 37.98 0.04
CA LEU A 781 -23.15 38.86 -0.22
C LEU A 781 -22.13 38.14 -1.10
N LYS A 782 -21.76 38.74 -2.22
CA LYS A 782 -20.63 38.29 -3.05
C LYS A 782 -19.32 38.99 -2.66
N ALA A 783 -18.25 38.22 -2.59
CA ALA A 783 -16.89 38.69 -2.31
C ALA A 783 -15.86 37.94 -3.17
N LEU A 784 -14.66 38.50 -3.29
CA LEU A 784 -13.52 37.91 -4.00
C LEU A 784 -12.40 37.55 -3.03
N VAL A 785 -11.72 36.44 -3.27
CA VAL A 785 -10.51 36.06 -2.54
C VAL A 785 -9.34 36.91 -3.04
N LYS A 786 -8.77 37.77 -2.17
CA LYS A 786 -7.64 38.63 -2.52
C LYS A 786 -6.30 37.98 -2.23
N LYS A 787 -6.19 37.28 -1.10
CA LYS A 787 -4.97 36.61 -0.62
C LYS A 787 -5.36 35.50 0.36
N PHE A 788 -4.53 34.49 0.53
CA PHE A 788 -4.69 33.50 1.59
C PHE A 788 -3.34 32.98 2.10
N ASP A 789 -3.36 32.36 3.27
CA ASP A 789 -2.24 31.66 3.89
C ASP A 789 -2.73 30.25 4.26
N ARG A 790 -2.25 29.24 3.53
CA ARG A 790 -2.68 27.85 3.68
C ARG A 790 -2.15 27.19 4.95
N ILE A 791 -0.99 27.62 5.43
CA ILE A 791 -0.40 27.11 6.67
C ILE A 791 -1.23 27.63 7.84
N LYS A 792 -1.44 28.95 7.91
CA LYS A 792 -2.20 29.56 9.01
C LYS A 792 -3.71 29.37 8.89
N GLY A 793 -4.21 28.92 7.74
CA GLY A 793 -5.63 28.70 7.48
C GLY A 793 -6.44 30.01 7.35
N LYS A 794 -5.81 31.08 6.85
CA LYS A 794 -6.40 32.44 6.80
C LYS A 794 -6.68 32.86 5.36
N ILE A 795 -7.80 33.54 5.14
CA ILE A 795 -8.22 34.03 3.80
C ILE A 795 -8.62 35.51 3.93
N LEU A 796 -8.07 36.35 3.08
CA LEU A 796 -8.45 37.75 2.93
C LEU A 796 -9.49 37.84 1.81
N ILE A 797 -10.70 38.28 2.16
CA ILE A 797 -11.80 38.45 1.23
C ILE A 797 -12.11 39.93 1.04
N LYS A 798 -12.50 40.31 -0.17
CA LYS A 798 -12.90 41.67 -0.54
C LYS A 798 -14.33 41.71 -1.04
N ARG A 799 -15.19 42.53 -0.45
CA ARG A 799 -16.59 42.69 -0.92
C ARG A 799 -16.65 43.53 -2.20
N GLY A 800 -17.69 43.32 -3.00
CA GLY A 800 -17.99 44.16 -4.16
C GLY A 800 -18.52 45.54 -3.77
N LYS A 801 -18.30 46.56 -4.62
CA LYS A 801 -18.67 47.97 -4.33
C LYS A 801 -20.18 48.24 -4.11
N ASN A 802 -21.06 47.31 -4.49
CA ASN A 802 -22.52 47.43 -4.37
C ASN A 802 -23.18 46.30 -3.54
N THR A 803 -22.43 45.67 -2.61
CA THR A 803 -22.96 44.58 -1.78
C THR A 803 -23.21 45.02 -0.32
N LYS A 804 -24.06 44.27 0.40
CA LYS A 804 -24.35 44.48 1.83
C LYS A 804 -23.04 44.55 2.67
N PRO A 805 -23.01 45.18 3.84
CA PRO A 805 -21.81 45.15 4.70
C PRO A 805 -21.57 43.73 5.24
N PHE A 806 -20.32 43.41 5.61
CA PHE A 806 -20.02 42.14 6.27
C PHE A 806 -20.81 41.98 7.58
N PRO A 807 -21.24 40.76 7.96
CA PRO A 807 -21.94 40.54 9.22
C PRO A 807 -21.11 40.92 10.44
N GLU A 808 -21.76 41.30 11.53
CA GLU A 808 -21.09 41.51 12.81
C GLU A 808 -20.46 40.22 13.34
N LYS A 809 -19.34 40.34 14.05
CA LYS A 809 -18.55 39.21 14.58
C LYS A 809 -19.37 38.27 15.46
N GLU A 810 -20.31 38.82 16.23
CA GLU A 810 -21.20 38.08 17.13
C GLU A 810 -22.21 37.20 16.38
N ASN A 811 -22.56 37.61 15.15
CA ASN A 811 -23.54 36.94 14.29
C ASN A 811 -22.90 36.10 13.19
N ALA A 812 -21.57 36.17 13.01
CA ALA A 812 -20.84 35.51 11.92
C ALA A 812 -21.10 34.00 11.84
N TRP A 813 -21.22 33.30 12.97
CA TRP A 813 -21.47 31.86 13.03
C TRP A 813 -22.79 31.42 12.37
N ARG A 814 -23.75 32.34 12.17
CA ARG A 814 -25.04 32.10 11.48
C ARG A 814 -24.94 32.14 9.95
N TYR A 815 -23.82 32.62 9.45
CA TYR A 815 -23.55 32.75 8.02
C TYR A 815 -22.62 31.65 7.54
N ARG A 816 -22.89 31.19 6.32
CA ARG A 816 -22.08 30.21 5.60
C ARG A 816 -21.67 30.82 4.26
N TRP A 817 -20.47 30.53 3.80
CA TRP A 817 -19.97 30.96 2.51
C TRP A 817 -19.58 29.76 1.65
N TYR A 818 -19.63 29.94 0.34
CA TYR A 818 -19.26 28.92 -0.64
C TYR A 818 -18.70 29.56 -1.91
N PHE A 819 -17.96 28.79 -2.70
CA PHE A 819 -17.46 29.23 -3.99
C PHE A 819 -18.61 29.34 -5.01
N SER A 820 -18.75 30.52 -5.60
CA SER A 820 -19.83 30.85 -6.54
C SER A 820 -19.43 30.62 -7.99
N SER A 821 -18.13 30.56 -8.27
CA SER A 821 -17.61 30.20 -9.57
C SER A 821 -17.93 28.73 -9.86
N ALA A 822 -18.55 28.50 -11.02
CA ALA A 822 -18.87 27.13 -11.44
C ALA A 822 -17.59 26.34 -11.80
N GLU A 823 -16.52 27.04 -12.16
CA GLU A 823 -15.19 26.46 -12.40
C GLU A 823 -14.68 25.66 -11.20
N TYR A 824 -14.90 26.15 -9.98
CA TYR A 824 -14.50 25.43 -8.78
C TYR A 824 -15.17 24.06 -8.73
N ALA A 825 -16.50 24.01 -8.91
CA ALA A 825 -17.26 22.76 -8.81
C ALA A 825 -17.10 21.81 -10.01
N TYR A 826 -16.74 22.33 -11.19
CA TYR A 826 -16.56 21.56 -12.42
C TYR A 826 -15.17 20.92 -12.58
N THR A 827 -14.24 21.19 -11.66
CA THR A 827 -12.95 20.49 -11.66
C THR A 827 -13.14 19.03 -11.32
N ASP A 828 -12.46 18.15 -12.07
CA ASP A 828 -12.40 16.73 -11.72
C ASP A 828 -11.51 16.57 -10.47
N ARG A 829 -12.14 16.19 -9.37
CA ARG A 829 -11.50 16.05 -8.07
C ARG A 829 -11.26 14.60 -7.68
N PHE A 830 -11.79 13.64 -8.44
CA PHE A 830 -11.81 12.24 -8.01
C PHE A 830 -10.94 11.34 -8.89
N SER A 831 -10.64 11.74 -10.12
CA SER A 831 -9.69 11.03 -10.98
C SER A 831 -8.25 11.36 -10.63
N PHE A 832 -7.45 10.35 -10.28
CA PHE A 832 -6.01 10.49 -10.03
C PHE A 832 -5.63 11.63 -9.05
N VAL A 833 -6.45 11.88 -8.02
CA VAL A 833 -6.14 12.86 -6.98
C VAL A 833 -5.96 12.17 -5.63
N VAL A 834 -4.86 12.51 -4.95
CA VAL A 834 -4.55 12.05 -3.60
C VAL A 834 -4.38 13.23 -2.68
N SER A 835 -5.07 13.19 -1.55
CA SER A 835 -4.89 14.13 -0.45
C SER A 835 -3.86 13.61 0.55
N VAL A 836 -2.88 14.45 0.89
CA VAL A 836 -1.90 14.21 1.95
C VAL A 836 -2.29 15.06 3.15
N VAL A 837 -2.70 14.43 4.23
CA VAL A 837 -3.10 15.10 5.47
C VAL A 837 -1.93 15.09 6.44
N ILE A 838 -1.45 16.27 6.83
CA ILE A 838 -0.23 16.46 7.63
C ILE A 838 -0.54 17.30 8.88
N ASN A 839 0.06 16.92 10.01
CA ASN A 839 0.01 17.73 11.22
C ASN A 839 0.83 19.02 11.03
N ARG A 840 0.16 20.17 11.16
CA ARG A 840 0.74 21.49 10.99
C ARG A 840 1.85 21.83 12.01
N GLN A 841 1.87 21.19 13.18
CA GLN A 841 2.95 21.33 14.15
C GLN A 841 4.34 20.99 13.59
N LEU A 842 4.41 20.18 12.52
CA LEU A 842 5.68 19.89 11.85
C LEU A 842 6.33 21.15 11.23
N ILE A 843 5.54 22.16 10.87
CA ILE A 843 6.02 23.38 10.24
C ILE A 843 5.94 24.60 11.17
N GLU A 844 5.02 24.60 12.15
CA GLU A 844 4.85 25.70 13.13
C GLU A 844 5.96 25.73 14.20
N ASN A 845 7.22 25.92 13.79
CA ASN A 845 8.35 26.18 14.67
C ASN A 845 8.86 27.62 14.49
N ASN A 846 9.12 28.33 15.59
CA ASN A 846 9.53 29.74 15.57
C ASN A 846 10.91 29.98 14.93
N ASN A 847 11.73 28.92 14.78
CA ASN A 847 13.11 29.02 14.31
C ASN A 847 13.30 28.61 12.83
N VAL A 848 12.22 28.44 12.06
CA VAL A 848 12.28 27.93 10.67
C VAL A 848 11.39 28.78 9.75
N ASP A 849 11.82 28.99 8.51
CA ASP A 849 10.96 29.53 7.46
C ASP A 849 9.87 28.51 7.09
N HIS A 850 8.63 28.81 7.47
CA HIS A 850 7.48 27.93 7.29
C HIS A 850 7.22 27.61 5.81
N HIS A 851 7.36 28.60 4.92
CA HIS A 851 7.09 28.43 3.50
C HIS A 851 8.21 27.67 2.78
N GLY A 852 9.47 27.93 3.15
CA GLY A 852 10.60 27.15 2.67
C GLY A 852 10.49 25.67 3.05
N LEU A 853 10.11 25.36 4.29
CA LEU A 853 9.91 23.99 4.75
C LEU A 853 8.72 23.32 4.05
N GLU A 854 7.58 24.02 3.90
CA GLU A 854 6.43 23.53 3.13
C GLU A 854 6.83 23.18 1.68
N SER A 855 7.60 24.06 1.03
CA SER A 855 8.06 23.84 -0.33
C SER A 855 8.98 22.62 -0.42
N TRP A 856 9.88 22.42 0.53
CA TRP A 856 10.73 21.24 0.59
C TRP A 856 9.90 19.97 0.79
N VAL A 857 8.99 19.93 1.78
CA VAL A 857 8.09 18.79 2.02
C VAL A 857 7.31 18.44 0.75
N LYS A 858 6.74 19.45 0.08
CA LYS A 858 6.01 19.24 -1.17
C LYS A 858 6.88 18.61 -2.26
N THR A 859 8.12 19.08 -2.43
CA THR A 859 9.06 18.55 -3.42
C THR A 859 9.44 17.09 -3.12
N GLU A 860 9.77 16.78 -1.87
CA GLU A 860 10.12 15.41 -1.46
C GLU A 860 8.96 14.43 -1.66
N ILE A 861 7.73 14.84 -1.29
CA ILE A 861 6.56 14.00 -1.50
C ILE A 861 6.31 13.83 -3.00
N LEU A 862 6.33 14.92 -3.79
CA LEU A 862 6.04 14.88 -5.22
C LEU A 862 7.04 14.01 -5.99
N ALA A 863 8.30 13.96 -5.57
CA ALA A 863 9.32 13.09 -6.17
C ALA A 863 8.98 11.59 -6.05
N GLU A 864 8.11 11.21 -5.11
CA GLU A 864 7.69 9.82 -4.90
C GLU A 864 6.37 9.47 -5.59
N PHE A 865 5.58 10.46 -6.02
CA PHE A 865 4.30 10.25 -6.68
C PHE A 865 4.47 9.92 -8.19
N PRO A 866 3.60 9.05 -8.75
CA PRO A 866 3.51 8.88 -10.19
C PRO A 866 3.12 10.20 -10.89
N ALA A 867 3.71 10.47 -12.06
CA ALA A 867 3.54 11.74 -12.77
C ALA A 867 2.09 12.09 -13.15
N HIS A 868 1.23 11.08 -13.32
CA HIS A 868 -0.18 11.28 -13.68
C HIS A 868 -1.09 11.52 -12.45
N VAL A 869 -0.57 11.39 -11.23
CA VAL A 869 -1.33 11.58 -9.99
C VAL A 869 -1.11 13.00 -9.45
N SER A 870 -2.22 13.69 -9.17
CA SER A 870 -2.22 15.00 -8.55
C SER A 870 -2.25 14.88 -7.03
N MET A 871 -1.48 15.73 -6.37
CA MET A 871 -1.38 15.77 -4.91
C MET A 871 -2.00 17.07 -4.37
N ILE A 872 -2.81 16.94 -3.32
CA ILE A 872 -3.34 18.06 -2.52
C ILE A 872 -2.87 17.88 -1.08
N ILE A 873 -2.25 18.91 -0.49
CA ILE A 873 -1.79 18.85 0.91
C ILE A 873 -2.79 19.59 1.80
N HIS A 874 -3.18 18.94 2.90
CA HIS A 874 -4.04 19.50 3.94
C HIS A 874 -3.26 19.62 5.25
N TRP A 875 -3.03 20.85 5.69
CA TRP A 875 -2.37 21.16 6.95
C TRP A 875 -3.41 21.27 8.07
N LEU A 876 -3.49 20.26 8.94
CA LEU A 876 -4.44 20.24 10.05
C LEU A 876 -3.79 20.66 11.36
N SER A 877 -4.56 21.35 12.21
CA SER A 877 -4.14 21.59 13.60
C SER A 877 -3.98 20.25 14.34
N PRO A 878 -3.22 20.20 15.45
CA PRO A 878 -2.96 18.95 16.18
C PRO A 878 -4.23 18.23 16.64
N ASP A 879 -5.23 18.98 17.11
CA ASP A 879 -6.50 18.42 17.57
C ASP A 879 -7.30 17.84 16.40
N HIS A 880 -7.35 18.55 15.28
CA HIS A 880 -8.03 18.08 14.06
C HIS A 880 -7.33 16.87 13.46
N PHE A 881 -6.00 16.87 13.46
CA PHE A 881 -5.19 15.74 12.98
C PHE A 881 -5.45 14.48 13.81
N ARG A 882 -5.52 14.60 15.15
CA ARG A 882 -5.87 13.47 16.04
C ARG A 882 -7.28 12.93 15.81
N ASN A 883 -8.25 13.81 15.58
CA ASN A 883 -9.62 13.38 15.25
C ASN A 883 -9.66 12.68 13.88
N PHE A 884 -8.98 13.26 12.89
CA PHE A 884 -8.84 12.67 11.56
C PHE A 884 -8.19 11.29 11.63
N ALA A 885 -7.09 11.15 12.36
CA ALA A 885 -6.40 9.88 12.58
C ALA A 885 -7.31 8.79 13.18
N SER A 886 -8.12 9.18 14.16
CA SER A 886 -9.09 8.28 14.80
C SER A 886 -10.18 7.84 13.82
N THR A 887 -10.70 8.78 13.01
CA THR A 887 -11.70 8.47 11.97
C THR A 887 -11.12 7.62 10.85
N TYR A 888 -9.90 7.91 10.41
CA TYR A 888 -9.19 7.13 9.41
C TYR A 888 -8.98 5.68 9.86
N LYS A 889 -8.56 5.46 11.13
CA LYS A 889 -8.40 4.12 11.68
C LYS A 889 -9.70 3.32 11.64
N ARG A 890 -10.81 3.92 12.10
CA ARG A 890 -12.12 3.25 12.07
C ARG A 890 -12.55 2.96 10.63
N TRP A 891 -12.41 3.95 9.73
CA TRP A 891 -12.75 3.80 8.32
C TRP A 891 -11.97 2.66 7.65
N GLN A 892 -10.66 2.55 7.90
CA GLN A 892 -9.84 1.46 7.35
C GLN A 892 -10.17 0.10 7.95
N ASN A 893 -10.38 0.02 9.27
CA ASN A 893 -10.78 -1.22 9.93
C ASN A 893 -12.12 -1.75 9.43
N ASN A 894 -13.01 -0.85 8.98
CA ASN A 894 -14.31 -1.16 8.38
C ASN A 894 -14.22 -1.45 6.86
N GLY A 895 -13.04 -1.74 6.32
CA GLY A 895 -12.85 -2.06 4.89
C GLY A 895 -12.98 -0.85 3.96
N SER A 896 -12.87 0.37 4.51
CA SER A 896 -13.08 1.63 3.79
C SER A 896 -14.47 1.79 3.19
N ALA A 897 -15.50 1.26 3.85
CA ALA A 897 -16.88 1.40 3.39
C ALA A 897 -17.29 2.88 3.25
N LEU A 898 -18.18 3.16 2.30
CA LEU A 898 -18.83 4.46 2.20
C LEU A 898 -19.88 4.55 3.32
N GLY A 899 -19.79 5.57 4.17
CA GLY A 899 -20.64 5.77 5.34
C GLY A 899 -20.27 7.07 6.04
N ASP A 900 -20.79 7.32 7.24
CA ASP A 900 -20.57 8.59 7.97
C ASP A 900 -19.09 8.95 8.12
N GLU A 901 -18.22 7.96 8.35
CA GLU A 901 -16.77 8.17 8.46
C GLU A 901 -16.14 8.63 7.14
N ALA A 902 -16.54 8.03 6.01
CA ALA A 902 -16.09 8.43 4.68
C ALA A 902 -16.58 9.86 4.33
N TYR A 903 -17.81 10.21 4.73
CA TYR A 903 -18.35 11.57 4.57
C TYR A 903 -17.65 12.59 5.46
N HIS A 904 -17.27 12.21 6.68
CA HIS A 904 -16.43 13.04 7.53
C HIS A 904 -15.06 13.30 6.88
N ILE A 905 -14.45 12.26 6.29
CA ILE A 905 -13.20 12.42 5.52
C ILE A 905 -13.42 13.34 4.31
N LEU A 906 -14.48 13.14 3.52
CA LEU A 906 -14.84 14.02 2.39
C LEU A 906 -14.99 15.48 2.82
N GLU A 907 -15.62 15.73 3.97
CA GLU A 907 -15.82 17.06 4.53
C GLU A 907 -14.49 17.69 4.96
N VAL A 908 -13.66 16.96 5.71
CA VAL A 908 -12.33 17.40 6.15
C VAL A 908 -11.43 17.74 4.95
N LEU A 909 -11.49 16.94 3.88
CA LEU A 909 -10.75 17.16 2.64
C LEU A 909 -11.37 18.25 1.73
N THR A 910 -12.47 18.88 2.15
CA THR A 910 -13.18 19.93 1.42
C THR A 910 -13.76 19.49 0.06
N LEU A 911 -14.08 18.20 -0.07
CA LEU A 911 -14.62 17.61 -1.29
C LEU A 911 -16.14 17.73 -1.36
N GLY A 912 -16.83 17.60 -0.23
CA GLY A 912 -18.29 17.71 -0.12
C GLY A 912 -18.80 17.11 1.19
N ARG A 913 -20.13 17.07 1.36
CA ARG A 913 -20.80 16.59 2.58
C ARG A 913 -21.89 15.58 2.28
N LEU A 914 -22.29 14.88 3.34
CA LEU A 914 -23.47 14.01 3.30
C LEU A 914 -24.72 14.86 2.98
N PRO A 915 -25.53 14.47 1.99
CA PRO A 915 -26.79 15.16 1.67
C PRO A 915 -27.79 15.03 2.84
N SER A 916 -27.99 16.09 3.62
CA SER A 916 -28.88 16.07 4.79
C SER A 916 -29.98 17.13 4.70
N GLU A 917 -31.22 16.77 5.05
CA GLU A 917 -32.31 17.73 5.26
C GLU A 917 -32.22 18.43 6.63
N LEU A 918 -31.55 17.79 7.61
CA LEU A 918 -31.39 18.32 8.96
C LEU A 918 -30.19 19.27 9.04
N THR A 919 -30.36 20.47 8.50
CA THR A 919 -29.46 21.61 8.80
C THR A 919 -29.74 22.15 10.20
N GLY A 920 -29.47 21.37 11.24
CA GLY A 920 -29.71 21.84 12.61
C GLY A 920 -29.05 21.05 13.74
N ILE A 921 -29.15 19.72 13.73
CA ILE A 921 -28.79 18.93 14.92
C ILE A 921 -27.28 18.60 14.95
N GLY A 922 -26.61 18.48 13.80
CA GLY A 922 -25.17 18.24 13.73
C GLY A 922 -24.27 19.46 13.95
N ASN A 923 -24.84 20.65 14.17
CA ASN A 923 -24.12 21.93 14.23
C ASN A 923 -24.03 22.53 15.63
N MET A 924 -24.30 21.72 16.66
CA MET A 924 -24.32 22.22 18.02
C MET A 924 -22.91 22.70 18.45
N ARG A 925 -22.79 23.87 19.10
CA ARG A 925 -21.53 24.54 19.51
C ARG A 925 -21.45 24.76 21.02
N ILE A 926 -20.24 24.99 21.55
CA ILE A 926 -20.07 25.30 22.98
C ILE A 926 -20.59 26.72 23.26
N ALA A 927 -21.39 26.90 24.32
CA ALA A 927 -21.90 28.21 24.73
C ALA A 927 -20.77 29.14 25.19
N THR A 928 -20.76 30.39 24.70
CA THR A 928 -19.89 31.43 25.26
C THR A 928 -20.29 31.77 26.70
N GLU A 929 -19.40 32.38 27.47
CA GLU A 929 -19.66 32.73 28.89
C GLU A 929 -20.89 33.64 29.05
N GLN A 930 -21.12 34.54 28.10
CA GLN A 930 -22.29 35.41 28.06
C GLN A 930 -23.58 34.64 27.69
N GLN A 931 -23.50 33.74 26.70
CA GLN A 931 -24.62 32.85 26.34
C GLN A 931 -24.94 31.83 27.44
N ARG A 932 -23.98 31.46 28.30
CA ARG A 932 -24.23 30.62 29.48
C ARG A 932 -25.22 31.29 30.43
N ILE A 933 -25.05 32.60 30.69
CA ILE A 933 -25.92 33.40 31.57
C ILE A 933 -27.34 33.52 30.96
N GLU A 934 -27.45 33.47 29.63
CA GLU A 934 -28.75 33.50 28.95
C GLU A 934 -29.43 32.12 28.87
N VAL A 935 -28.65 31.03 28.88
CA VAL A 935 -29.16 29.65 28.96
C VAL A 935 -29.62 29.30 30.37
N ILE A 936 -28.89 29.78 31.37
CA ILE A 936 -29.08 29.54 32.80
C ILE A 936 -29.43 30.90 33.40
N SER A 937 -30.71 31.23 33.55
CA SER A 937 -31.13 32.50 34.18
C SER A 937 -30.44 32.71 35.54
N GLU A 938 -30.37 33.94 36.05
CA GLU A 938 -29.69 34.31 37.32
C GLU A 938 -30.09 33.45 38.54
N SER A 939 -31.17 32.67 38.47
CA SER A 939 -31.66 31.76 39.51
C SER A 939 -31.19 30.30 39.41
N GLU A 940 -30.35 29.92 38.43
CA GLU A 940 -29.72 28.58 38.25
C GLU A 940 -30.66 27.36 38.17
N THR A 941 -31.98 27.55 38.10
CA THR A 941 -32.96 26.44 38.22
C THR A 941 -33.69 26.07 36.94
N GLU A 942 -33.67 26.91 35.89
CA GLU A 942 -34.38 26.64 34.64
C GLU A 942 -33.45 26.78 33.42
N TRP A 943 -33.33 25.69 32.66
CA TRP A 943 -32.62 25.68 31.38
C TRP A 943 -33.52 26.25 30.29
N ASN A 944 -33.08 27.31 29.60
CA ASN A 944 -33.79 27.84 28.45
C ASN A 944 -33.56 26.94 27.22
N SER A 945 -34.26 25.80 27.17
CA SER A 945 -34.16 24.81 26.09
C SER A 945 -34.41 25.42 24.70
N LYS A 946 -35.33 26.38 24.59
CA LYS A 946 -35.60 27.12 23.35
C LYS A 946 -34.41 27.96 22.90
N PHE A 947 -33.66 28.54 23.83
CA PHE A 947 -32.43 29.29 23.51
C PHE A 947 -31.29 28.36 23.10
N ILE A 948 -31.19 27.16 23.69
CA ILE A 948 -30.24 26.11 23.31
C ILE A 948 -30.50 25.61 21.89
N GLU A 949 -31.77 25.33 21.56
CA GLU A 949 -32.19 24.89 20.23
C GLU A 949 -32.02 26.01 19.19
N SER A 950 -32.43 27.24 19.50
CA SER A 950 -32.33 28.39 18.59
C SER A 950 -30.89 28.85 18.33
N ASN A 951 -29.96 28.56 19.25
CA ASN A 951 -28.53 28.87 19.10
C ASN A 951 -27.65 27.66 18.83
N GLN A 952 -28.27 26.48 18.64
CA GLN A 952 -27.62 25.19 18.41
C GLN A 952 -26.46 24.99 19.40
N LEU A 953 -26.72 24.87 20.71
CA LEU A 953 -25.67 24.73 21.73
C LEU A 953 -25.47 23.26 22.17
N LEU A 954 -24.26 22.69 21.98
CA LEU A 954 -23.93 21.27 22.27
C LEU A 954 -23.58 21.06 23.75
N TYR A 955 -22.89 22.04 24.32
CA TYR A 955 -22.33 21.97 25.65
C TYR A 955 -22.31 23.35 26.29
N VAL A 956 -22.78 23.44 27.52
CA VAL A 956 -22.79 24.64 28.36
C VAL A 956 -21.78 24.39 29.48
N PRO A 957 -20.62 25.07 29.51
CA PRO A 957 -19.60 24.81 30.52
C PRO A 957 -20.14 25.02 31.94
N LYS A 958 -19.93 24.04 32.83
CA LYS A 958 -20.25 24.20 34.26
C LYS A 958 -19.40 25.33 34.87
N VAL A 959 -19.95 26.00 35.88
CA VAL A 959 -19.24 27.05 36.63
C VAL A 959 -17.90 26.49 37.10
N LYS A 960 -16.80 27.21 36.84
CA LYS A 960 -15.53 26.91 37.50
C LYS A 960 -15.75 27.19 38.98
N ASP A 961 -15.91 26.15 39.79
CA ASP A 961 -15.69 26.30 41.22
C ASP A 961 -14.27 26.84 41.39
N ASN A 962 -14.16 28.00 42.05
CA ASN A 962 -12.89 28.59 42.45
C ASN A 962 -12.19 27.59 43.39
N ILE A 963 -11.33 26.73 42.85
CA ILE A 963 -10.36 25.99 43.64
C ILE A 963 -9.23 26.96 43.98
N TYR A 964 -9.38 27.70 45.08
CA TYR A 964 -8.26 28.19 45.88
C TYR A 964 -8.69 28.38 47.34
N HIS A 965 -7.82 27.88 48.24
CA HIS A 965 -7.87 27.80 49.72
C HIS A 965 -8.63 26.58 50.26
N ASP A 966 -7.96 25.58 50.85
CA ASP A 966 -7.13 25.73 52.05
C ASP A 966 -5.86 24.87 52.04
N LYS A 967 -4.72 25.51 52.34
CA LYS A 967 -3.58 24.89 53.00
C LYS A 967 -3.85 24.99 54.50
N ASP A 968 -3.93 23.84 55.18
CA ASP A 968 -3.43 23.60 56.54
C ASP A 968 -4.30 22.57 57.27
N LYS A 969 -3.69 21.41 57.57
CA LYS A 969 -3.80 20.55 58.76
C LYS A 969 -3.89 19.07 58.42
N GLY A 970 -2.91 18.31 58.91
CA GLY A 970 -2.92 16.84 58.97
C GLY A 970 -1.61 16.23 58.51
#